data_AF-M0M050-F1
#
_entry.id   AF-M0M050-F1
#
_cell.length_a   1.000
_cell.length_b   1.000
_cell.length_c   1.000
_cell.angle_alpha   90.00
_cell.angle_beta   90.00
_cell.angle_gamma   90.00
#
_symmetry.space_group_name_H-M   'P 1'
#
loop_
_entity.id
_entity.type
_entity.pdbx_description
1 polymer ?
#
loop_
_entity_poly.entity_id
_entity_poly.type
_entity_poly.pdbx_seq_one_letter_code
_entity_poly.pdbx_strand_id
1 'polypeptide(L)'
;MLSKLRTSDGGSSRRQFLRTTVAAAGVAGAASLGRVSAQSRETIRLGGEIGGWQGRAPDSIAGETNPTLSLDPGTDYRLVWENLDGQGHNVALLDADGNVLQRTDIMSEEGATQTLEFTASEGMAEYVCEPHITSMRGTIEVGGGSSTQAPTTDSGDGEEATAASVVSEGPTVRIDTIVDGGPTAPLDFEVPTNRDGRYYITDRLGQVYVYDGGGLRDEPFVDVSDQLTEISGEMGLLGMALHPNYGENRKFYLRYSAPRREGTPEEFDHTEVLSEFTANDDGLTADPDSERTILEIPSPYDTHNSGAIAFGPDDGYLYVGMGDGGGGFDVGLGHVADWYERFDGGEGPDVSGNGQDVTENLLGSILRIDVDTQEGEKAYGIPDDNPLVGQEGLNEHFAWGFRNPWRMGFSNGDLYAADVGQSLYEEVNHVQKGNNYGWNVREGTSCFEPGPEESRNPPDSCPTHTPDDVRGGEPLVDPVIEYPHSVNDDSIGVAAVGGYLYTNDAIPAVQGTFVLGDYRLPGADSSPTGRLMAATPTEEGQWPLAELRIENTDSHRLPGSILTLGRDNANRLYVLTTAEPAEGETGAVHRIVPPESANRANANASAANTTVGGTNVSDSTTVETTGTNTGAATTSAETTGAGTSTGATSAAAETGTASGSGSAADANASGAGTDGETTSTNGPGFGVVAGVAGLAAVAARRLLGDD
;
A
#
# COMPACT_ATOMS: atom_id res chain seq x y z
N MET A 1 -67.58 -23.82 17.21
CA MET A 1 -68.54 -23.19 18.16
C MET A 1 -67.87 -21.96 18.74
N LEU A 2 -68.62 -20.87 19.00
CA LEU A 2 -68.13 -19.56 19.47
C LEU A 2 -67.07 -18.92 18.53
N SER A 3 -67.34 -17.91 17.70
CA SER A 3 -68.08 -16.64 17.83
C SER A 3 -67.39 -15.63 18.76
N LYS A 4 -67.18 -14.34 18.44
CA LYS A 4 -67.19 -13.50 17.18
C LYS A 4 -66.86 -12.05 17.63
N LEU A 5 -66.62 -11.10 16.69
CA LEU A 5 -66.62 -9.63 16.91
C LEU A 5 -65.34 -9.07 17.60
N ARG A 6 -64.83 -7.85 17.33
CA ARG A 6 -65.09 -6.89 16.21
C ARG A 6 -63.99 -5.82 16.06
N THR A 7 -63.64 -5.51 14.80
CA THR A 7 -63.33 -4.19 14.18
C THR A 7 -62.42 -3.13 14.81
N SER A 8 -61.83 -2.34 13.88
CA SER A 8 -61.51 -0.89 13.93
C SER A 8 -60.32 -0.41 14.78
N ASP A 9 -59.64 0.70 14.41
CA ASP A 9 -59.37 1.34 13.11
C ASP A 9 -58.36 2.49 13.35
N GLY A 10 -57.68 2.98 12.31
CA GLY A 10 -56.90 4.23 12.34
C GLY A 10 -55.48 4.13 12.93
N GLY A 11 -54.51 4.66 12.20
CA GLY A 11 -53.13 4.83 12.69
C GLY A 11 -52.91 6.16 13.42
N SER A 12 -51.73 6.33 14.03
CA SER A 12 -51.27 7.61 14.56
C SER A 12 -49.76 7.77 14.37
N SER A 13 -49.30 9.00 14.22
CA SER A 13 -47.90 9.35 14.05
C SER A 13 -47.35 10.10 15.26
N ARG A 14 -46.02 10.05 15.43
CA ARG A 14 -45.16 11.04 16.13
C ARG A 14 -45.21 11.17 17.67
N ARG A 15 -43.99 11.05 18.22
CA ARG A 15 -43.31 11.86 19.27
C ARG A 15 -43.39 11.47 20.77
N GLN A 16 -42.23 11.70 21.41
CA GLN A 16 -41.91 11.75 22.85
C GLN A 16 -41.93 10.40 23.59
N PHE A 17 -41.04 10.16 24.58
CA PHE A 17 -40.58 11.08 25.63
C PHE A 17 -39.07 10.97 25.99
N LEU A 18 -38.46 12.11 26.37
CA LEU A 18 -37.19 12.20 27.11
C LEU A 18 -37.33 11.70 28.56
N ARG A 19 -36.23 11.28 29.21
CA ARG A 19 -36.18 11.08 30.67
C ARG A 19 -34.90 11.59 31.32
N THR A 20 -34.83 12.90 31.56
CA THR A 20 -33.92 13.48 32.55
C THR A 20 -34.59 13.43 33.93
N THR A 21 -33.91 12.90 34.96
CA THR A 21 -34.45 12.87 36.33
C THR A 21 -33.70 13.86 37.23
N VAL A 22 -34.31 15.03 37.47
CA VAL A 22 -33.85 15.99 38.49
C VAL A 22 -34.82 15.92 39.68
N ALA A 23 -34.30 15.63 40.88
CA ALA A 23 -35.06 15.65 42.11
C ALA A 23 -34.63 16.84 42.98
N ALA A 24 -35.54 17.79 43.20
CA ALA A 24 -35.32 18.96 44.06
C ALA A 24 -36.35 18.99 45.20
N ALA A 25 -35.89 19.23 46.42
CA ALA A 25 -36.72 19.40 47.62
C ALA A 25 -36.27 20.65 48.40
N GLY A 26 -37.22 21.42 48.94
CA GLY A 26 -36.96 22.79 49.38
C GLY A 26 -36.94 23.02 50.90
N VAL A 27 -35.83 23.62 51.36
CA VAL A 27 -35.75 24.68 52.40
C VAL A 27 -36.51 24.49 53.73
N ALA A 28 -35.77 24.24 54.82
CA ALA A 28 -35.61 25.21 55.93
C ALA A 28 -34.78 24.64 57.11
N GLY A 29 -33.69 25.31 57.50
CA GLY A 29 -32.91 25.01 58.71
C GLY A 29 -31.51 25.64 58.66
N ALA A 30 -31.10 26.35 59.72
CA ALA A 30 -29.85 27.12 59.72
C ALA A 30 -28.95 26.80 60.93
N ALA A 31 -27.71 26.37 60.67
CA ALA A 31 -26.61 26.38 61.63
C ALA A 31 -25.25 26.23 60.92
N SER A 32 -24.22 26.91 61.46
CA SER A 32 -22.75 26.67 61.30
C SER A 32 -22.15 26.51 59.89
N LEU A 33 -21.18 27.38 59.58
CA LEU A 33 -20.35 27.34 58.37
C LEU A 33 -19.38 26.14 58.35
N GLY A 34 -19.41 25.38 57.27
CA GLY A 34 -18.26 24.65 56.74
C GLY A 34 -18.11 25.02 55.27
N ARG A 35 -17.07 25.80 54.91
CA ARG A 35 -16.77 26.10 53.50
C ARG A 35 -16.00 24.92 52.91
N VAL A 36 -16.71 23.98 52.28
CA VAL A 36 -16.12 23.23 51.17
C VAL A 36 -16.13 24.17 49.97
N SER A 37 -14.96 24.47 49.42
CA SER A 37 -14.86 25.10 48.11
C SER A 37 -15.27 24.08 47.06
N ALA A 38 -16.39 24.31 46.37
CA ALA A 38 -16.60 23.67 45.09
C ALA A 38 -15.55 24.24 44.13
N GLN A 39 -14.50 23.46 43.84
CA GLN A 39 -13.60 23.77 42.74
C GLN A 39 -14.42 23.74 41.45
N SER A 40 -14.27 24.78 40.64
CA SER A 40 -14.80 24.78 39.27
C SER A 40 -13.96 23.81 38.45
N ARG A 41 -14.51 22.64 38.13
CA ARG A 41 -13.85 21.68 37.23
C ARG A 41 -13.55 22.35 35.91
N GLU A 42 -12.29 22.31 35.51
CA GLU A 42 -11.87 22.86 34.22
C GLU A 42 -12.36 21.94 33.10
N THR A 43 -12.79 22.53 31.99
CA THR A 43 -13.47 21.79 30.92
C THR A 43 -12.67 21.88 29.64
N ILE A 44 -12.01 20.77 29.31
CA ILE A 44 -11.32 20.56 28.05
C ILE A 44 -12.37 20.16 27.01
N ARG A 45 -12.21 20.64 25.77
CA ARG A 45 -13.06 20.28 24.64
C ARG A 45 -12.20 19.90 23.44
N LEU A 46 -12.48 18.73 22.91
CA LEU A 46 -11.91 18.20 21.67
C LEU A 46 -13.05 17.91 20.68
N GLY A 47 -12.72 17.80 19.40
CA GLY A 47 -13.48 17.00 18.46
C GLY A 47 -12.61 15.86 17.95
N GLY A 48 -13.18 14.68 17.77
CA GLY A 48 -12.51 13.51 17.20
C GLY A 48 -12.86 13.36 15.73
N GLU A 49 -11.84 13.31 14.89
CA GLU A 49 -11.87 12.92 13.49
C GLU A 49 -10.61 12.08 13.21
N ILE A 50 -10.64 11.17 12.23
CA ILE A 50 -9.49 10.29 11.91
C ILE A 50 -8.19 11.09 11.64
N GLY A 51 -8.29 12.35 11.20
CA GLY A 51 -7.15 13.26 11.02
C GLY A 51 -6.49 13.77 12.30
N GLY A 52 -7.04 13.50 13.49
CA GLY A 52 -6.48 13.86 14.79
C GLY A 52 -7.49 14.51 15.75
N TRP A 53 -7.09 14.70 17.01
CA TRP A 53 -7.89 15.40 18.00
C TRP A 53 -7.89 16.91 17.77
N GLN A 54 -9.00 17.45 17.26
CA GLN A 54 -9.17 18.88 17.04
C GLN A 54 -9.46 19.60 18.36
N GLY A 55 -8.51 20.39 18.87
CA GLY A 55 -8.72 21.19 20.07
C GLY A 55 -9.79 22.28 19.86
N ARG A 56 -10.75 22.37 20.79
CA ARG A 56 -11.89 23.31 20.72
C ARG A 56 -11.96 24.30 21.89
N ALA A 57 -11.54 23.88 23.09
CA ALA A 57 -11.42 24.76 24.28
C ALA A 57 -10.55 24.07 25.36
N PRO A 58 -9.83 24.80 26.23
CA PRO A 58 -9.71 26.27 26.31
C PRO A 58 -9.05 26.90 25.07
N ASP A 59 -9.10 28.23 24.98
CA ASP A 59 -8.54 29.01 23.85
C ASP A 59 -7.06 28.70 23.57
N SER A 60 -6.32 28.16 24.55
CA SER A 60 -4.91 27.77 24.45
C SER A 60 -4.65 26.46 23.70
N ILE A 61 -5.69 25.72 23.31
CA ILE A 61 -5.61 24.54 22.42
C ILE A 61 -6.51 24.67 21.18
N ALA A 62 -7.16 25.83 20.99
CA ALA A 62 -8.27 25.96 20.06
C ALA A 62 -7.79 26.09 18.60
N GLY A 63 -8.02 25.06 17.79
CA GLY A 63 -7.55 24.97 16.40
C GLY A 63 -6.20 24.27 16.21
N GLU A 64 -5.71 23.58 17.25
CA GLU A 64 -4.55 22.70 17.18
C GLU A 64 -5.01 21.24 16.99
N THR A 65 -4.29 20.46 16.18
CA THR A 65 -4.46 19.00 16.07
C THR A 65 -3.57 18.32 17.11
N ASN A 66 -4.11 17.34 17.84
CA ASN A 66 -3.43 16.62 18.92
C ASN A 66 -2.75 17.53 19.99
N PRO A 67 -3.45 18.56 20.51
CA PRO A 67 -2.87 19.54 21.42
C PRO A 67 -2.39 18.94 22.75
N THR A 68 -1.21 19.37 23.22
CA THR A 68 -0.72 19.03 24.56
C THR A 68 -1.67 19.56 25.64
N LEU A 69 -2.18 18.65 26.47
CA LEU A 69 -3.03 18.98 27.61
C LEU A 69 -2.15 19.26 28.83
N SER A 70 -1.77 20.52 29.06
CA SER A 70 -1.11 20.93 30.29
C SER A 70 -2.12 20.97 31.46
N LEU A 71 -1.90 20.15 32.49
CA LEU A 71 -2.82 19.95 33.64
C LEU A 71 -2.14 20.28 34.98
N ASP A 72 -2.91 20.79 35.94
CA ASP A 72 -2.46 20.97 37.33
C ASP A 72 -2.67 19.67 38.15
N PRO A 73 -1.62 19.07 38.76
CA PRO A 73 -1.75 17.83 39.53
C PRO A 73 -2.73 17.94 40.70
N GLY A 74 -3.62 16.96 40.82
CA GLY A 74 -4.68 16.92 41.83
C GLY A 74 -5.92 17.75 41.50
N THR A 75 -6.02 18.31 40.29
CA THR A 75 -7.21 19.04 39.82
C THR A 75 -8.20 18.12 39.10
N ASP A 76 -9.51 18.28 39.40
CA ASP A 76 -10.60 17.62 38.68
C ASP A 76 -10.82 18.29 37.31
N TYR A 77 -10.55 17.54 36.24
CA TYR A 77 -10.83 17.92 34.87
C TYR A 77 -12.09 17.21 34.33
N ARG A 78 -12.68 17.82 33.31
CA ARG A 78 -13.75 17.23 32.51
C ARG A 78 -13.45 17.43 31.03
N LEU A 79 -13.00 16.38 30.36
CA LEU A 79 -12.82 16.35 28.92
C LEU A 79 -14.16 16.00 28.26
N VAL A 80 -14.66 16.89 27.40
CA VAL A 80 -15.87 16.68 26.59
C VAL A 80 -15.43 16.59 25.14
N TRP A 81 -15.65 15.46 24.48
CA TRP A 81 -15.29 15.29 23.07
C TRP A 81 -16.53 15.09 22.21
N GLU A 82 -16.47 15.61 20.98
CA GLU A 82 -17.53 15.57 19.96
C GLU A 82 -17.03 14.74 18.78
N ASN A 83 -17.81 13.77 18.30
CA ASN A 83 -17.47 13.04 17.08
C ASN A 83 -17.74 13.97 15.87
N LEU A 84 -16.75 14.15 14.98
CA LEU A 84 -16.83 15.09 13.86
C LEU A 84 -17.03 14.43 12.48
N ASP A 85 -16.76 13.13 12.35
CA ASP A 85 -16.74 12.41 11.06
C ASP A 85 -17.66 11.17 11.02
N GLY A 86 -18.29 10.83 12.15
CA GLY A 86 -19.16 9.66 12.32
C GLY A 86 -18.42 8.35 12.63
N GLN A 87 -17.09 8.34 12.64
CA GLN A 87 -16.30 7.10 12.77
C GLN A 87 -16.18 6.62 14.21
N GLY A 88 -15.73 5.37 14.40
CA GLY A 88 -15.62 4.74 15.72
C GLY A 88 -14.54 5.36 16.60
N HIS A 89 -14.89 6.33 17.43
CA HIS A 89 -13.94 7.05 18.29
C HIS A 89 -14.19 6.83 19.79
N ASN A 90 -13.13 6.88 20.60
CA ASN A 90 -13.19 7.07 22.05
C ASN A 90 -12.02 7.93 22.55
N VAL A 91 -12.02 8.33 23.83
CA VAL A 91 -10.83 8.91 24.48
C VAL A 91 -10.38 7.98 25.59
N ALA A 92 -9.15 7.48 25.50
CA ALA A 92 -8.42 6.82 26.58
C ALA A 92 -7.29 7.75 27.08
N LEU A 93 -7.06 7.78 28.40
CA LEU A 93 -5.92 8.43 29.04
C LEU A 93 -4.91 7.35 29.43
N LEU A 94 -3.65 7.54 29.06
CA LEU A 94 -2.56 6.59 29.30
C LEU A 94 -1.56 7.12 30.34
N ASP A 95 -0.85 6.20 31.00
CA ASP A 95 0.41 6.53 31.68
C ASP A 95 1.63 6.45 30.76
N ALA A 96 2.80 6.85 31.28
CA ALA A 96 4.05 6.87 30.53
C ALA A 96 4.56 5.48 30.12
N ASP A 97 4.03 4.42 30.74
CA ASP A 97 4.29 3.02 30.38
C ASP A 97 3.19 2.46 29.43
N GLY A 98 2.30 3.33 28.91
CA GLY A 98 1.25 3.00 27.93
C GLY A 98 -0.05 2.45 28.51
N ASN A 99 -0.19 2.28 29.83
CA ASN A 99 -1.35 1.61 30.42
C ASN A 99 -2.59 2.51 30.42
N VAL A 100 -3.75 1.96 30.06
CA VAL A 100 -5.03 2.69 30.08
C VAL A 100 -5.48 2.98 31.52
N LEU A 101 -5.35 4.24 31.93
CA LEU A 101 -5.77 4.73 33.24
C LEU A 101 -7.29 4.92 33.33
N GLN A 102 -7.91 5.46 32.27
CA GLN A 102 -9.35 5.71 32.18
C GLN A 102 -9.76 5.95 30.72
N ARG A 103 -10.93 5.45 30.29
CA ARG A 103 -11.44 5.65 28.91
C ARG A 103 -12.93 5.93 28.83
N THR A 104 -13.38 6.47 27.70
CA THR A 104 -14.81 6.50 27.29
C THR A 104 -15.17 5.26 26.48
N ASP A 105 -16.48 5.00 26.33
CA ASP A 105 -16.95 4.01 25.36
C ASP A 105 -16.69 4.51 23.93
N ILE A 106 -16.64 3.59 22.95
CA ILE A 106 -16.57 3.92 21.52
C ILE A 106 -17.93 4.45 21.02
N MET A 107 -17.92 5.47 20.15
CA MET A 107 -19.12 6.14 19.66
C MET A 107 -18.97 6.61 18.21
N SER A 108 -19.84 6.09 17.34
CA SER A 108 -19.89 6.32 15.88
C SER A 108 -21.14 7.13 15.45
N GLU A 109 -21.51 8.16 16.20
CA GLU A 109 -22.63 9.07 15.85
C GLU A 109 -22.07 10.49 15.63
N GLU A 110 -22.09 10.97 14.38
CA GLU A 110 -21.62 12.32 14.00
C GLU A 110 -22.36 13.40 14.82
N GLY A 111 -21.60 14.33 15.42
CA GLY A 111 -22.14 15.39 16.29
C GLY A 111 -22.60 14.93 17.68
N ALA A 112 -22.49 13.64 18.01
CA ALA A 112 -22.69 13.16 19.37
C ALA A 112 -21.48 13.51 20.27
N THR A 113 -21.70 13.55 21.58
CA THR A 113 -20.66 13.93 22.55
C THR A 113 -20.58 12.97 23.73
N GLN A 114 -19.36 12.56 24.09
CA GLN A 114 -19.07 11.86 25.33
C GLN A 114 -18.36 12.78 26.32
N THR A 115 -18.15 12.31 27.56
CA THR A 115 -17.51 13.11 28.61
C THR A 115 -16.75 12.21 29.59
N LEU A 116 -15.46 12.50 29.76
CA LEU A 116 -14.59 11.86 30.74
C LEU A 116 -14.32 12.84 31.89
N GLU A 117 -14.76 12.49 33.11
CA GLU A 117 -14.35 13.21 34.33
C GLU A 117 -13.22 12.43 35.01
N PHE A 118 -12.10 13.12 35.28
CA PHE A 118 -10.90 12.53 35.86
C PHE A 118 -10.17 13.55 36.76
N THR A 119 -9.30 13.07 37.64
CA THR A 119 -8.40 13.94 38.45
C THR A 119 -6.98 13.77 37.92
N ALA A 120 -6.33 14.86 37.54
CA ALA A 120 -4.97 14.81 36.99
C ALA A 120 -3.96 14.24 38.00
N SER A 121 -3.11 13.31 37.57
CA SER A 121 -2.06 12.68 38.39
C SER A 121 -0.71 12.72 37.66
N GLU A 122 0.39 12.75 38.42
CA GLU A 122 1.78 12.83 37.89
C GLU A 122 2.20 11.62 37.03
N GLY A 123 1.33 10.61 36.88
CA GLY A 123 1.54 9.47 35.99
C GLY A 123 0.83 9.58 34.63
N MET A 124 -0.09 10.52 34.42
CA MET A 124 -0.77 10.71 33.12
C MET A 124 0.20 11.32 32.10
N ALA A 125 0.38 10.66 30.95
CA ALA A 125 1.33 11.06 29.91
C ALA A 125 0.68 11.35 28.55
N GLU A 126 -0.42 10.67 28.20
CA GLU A 126 -1.07 10.80 26.90
C GLU A 126 -2.59 10.68 26.95
N TYR A 127 -3.24 11.13 25.89
CA TYR A 127 -4.61 10.77 25.56
C TYR A 127 -4.71 10.31 24.09
N VAL A 128 -5.43 9.23 23.85
CA VAL A 128 -5.51 8.56 22.54
C VAL A 128 -6.95 8.19 22.15
N CYS A 129 -7.19 8.02 20.86
CA CYS A 129 -8.30 7.22 20.35
C CYS A 129 -7.80 5.78 20.15
N GLU A 130 -8.36 4.80 20.85
CA GLU A 130 -7.85 3.42 20.79
C GLU A 130 -7.97 2.81 19.38
N PRO A 131 -9.06 3.05 18.61
CA PRO A 131 -9.15 2.64 17.19
C PRO A 131 -8.22 3.39 16.22
N HIS A 132 -7.69 4.57 16.58
CA HIS A 132 -6.98 5.48 15.65
C HIS A 132 -5.69 6.03 16.26
N ILE A 133 -4.97 5.22 17.04
CA ILE A 133 -3.86 5.64 17.91
C ILE A 133 -2.68 6.28 17.15
N THR A 134 -2.51 5.99 15.87
CA THR A 134 -1.45 6.54 15.00
C THR A 134 -1.68 7.99 14.60
N SER A 135 -2.93 8.46 14.53
CA SER A 135 -3.29 9.82 14.10
C SER A 135 -3.98 10.64 15.18
N MET A 136 -4.65 9.99 16.13
CA MET A 136 -5.44 10.62 17.21
C MET A 136 -4.79 10.36 18.58
N ARG A 137 -3.54 10.81 18.75
CA ARG A 137 -2.74 10.73 19.97
C ARG A 137 -2.19 12.11 20.31
N GLY A 138 -2.41 12.60 21.53
CA GLY A 138 -1.86 13.86 22.04
C GLY A 138 -1.28 13.70 23.45
N THR A 139 -0.35 14.57 23.82
CA THR A 139 0.39 14.47 25.09
C THR A 139 -0.34 15.14 26.25
N ILE A 140 0.01 14.73 27.48
CA ILE A 140 -0.44 15.33 28.74
C ILE A 140 0.80 15.80 29.52
N GLU A 141 0.84 17.08 29.90
CA GLU A 141 1.89 17.62 30.77
C GLU A 141 1.31 17.90 32.16
N VAL A 142 1.63 17.07 33.16
CA VAL A 142 1.11 17.28 34.53
C VAL A 142 2.11 18.05 35.39
N GLY A 143 1.86 19.35 35.59
CA GLY A 143 2.61 20.23 36.47
C GLY A 143 3.79 20.95 35.80
N GLY A 144 3.59 22.22 35.43
CA GLY A 144 4.61 23.02 34.72
C GLY A 144 5.89 23.28 35.53
N GLY A 145 6.97 22.56 35.21
CA GLY A 145 8.27 22.69 35.89
C GLY A 145 9.46 22.23 35.05
N SER A 146 10.17 23.20 34.43
CA SER A 146 11.41 23.04 33.66
C SER A 146 12.28 21.85 34.08
N SER A 147 12.51 20.92 33.14
CA SER A 147 13.29 19.70 33.35
C SER A 147 14.65 20.00 33.98
N THR A 148 14.92 19.34 35.11
CA THR A 148 16.23 19.36 35.78
C THR A 148 16.63 17.91 36.02
N GLN A 149 17.23 17.31 35.00
CA GLN A 149 17.62 15.89 34.97
C GLN A 149 18.55 15.57 36.15
N ALA A 150 18.17 14.59 36.98
CA ALA A 150 19.04 14.05 38.01
C ALA A 150 19.90 12.93 37.41
N PRO A 151 21.23 12.94 37.58
CA PRO A 151 22.09 11.95 36.93
C PRO A 151 21.92 10.57 37.57
N THR A 152 21.33 9.65 36.83
CA THR A 152 21.54 8.21 37.03
C THR A 152 23.02 7.87 36.78
N THR A 153 23.54 6.88 37.49
CA THR A 153 24.95 6.48 37.33
C THR A 153 25.10 5.53 36.16
N ASP A 154 25.48 6.10 35.01
CA ASP A 154 26.01 5.37 33.85
C ASP A 154 27.03 4.28 34.26
N SER A 155 26.92 3.12 33.63
CA SER A 155 27.89 2.03 33.65
C SER A 155 27.74 1.14 32.41
N GLY A 156 27.65 1.74 31.22
CA GLY A 156 27.66 1.02 29.95
C GLY A 156 27.59 1.95 28.73
N ASP A 157 28.73 2.11 28.03
CA ASP A 157 28.80 2.80 26.74
C ASP A 157 27.96 2.06 25.68
N GLY A 158 26.69 2.43 25.54
CA GLY A 158 25.85 2.16 24.38
C GLY A 158 25.27 3.48 23.89
N GLU A 159 25.52 3.83 22.63
CA GLU A 159 24.85 4.97 22.01
C GLU A 159 23.37 4.61 21.81
N GLU A 160 22.46 5.44 22.32
CA GLU A 160 21.02 5.28 22.07
C GLU A 160 20.77 5.33 20.56
N ALA A 161 19.96 4.40 20.04
CA ALA A 161 19.66 4.33 18.62
C ALA A 161 18.95 5.61 18.16
N THR A 162 19.23 6.04 16.93
CA THR A 162 18.62 7.22 16.30
C THR A 162 18.18 6.88 14.88
N ALA A 163 17.32 7.70 14.29
CA ALA A 163 16.96 7.55 12.87
C ALA A 163 18.18 7.44 11.95
N ALA A 164 19.24 8.22 12.24
CA ALA A 164 20.49 8.26 11.47
C ALA A 164 21.42 7.05 11.70
N SER A 165 21.24 6.26 12.77
CA SER A 165 21.98 5.01 12.99
C SER A 165 21.31 3.80 12.34
N VAL A 166 20.02 3.90 12.02
CA VAL A 166 19.27 2.89 11.22
C VAL A 166 19.43 3.17 9.73
N VAL A 167 19.10 4.39 9.29
CA VAL A 167 19.21 4.80 7.89
C VAL A 167 20.12 6.03 7.78
N SER A 168 21.29 5.82 7.18
CA SER A 168 22.32 6.86 7.04
C SER A 168 22.00 7.89 5.93
N GLU A 169 22.71 9.03 5.89
CA GLU A 169 22.58 9.97 4.76
C GLU A 169 23.25 9.38 3.50
N GLY A 170 22.47 9.15 2.46
CA GLY A 170 22.90 8.52 1.21
C GLY A 170 23.30 9.49 0.09
N PRO A 171 23.66 8.93 -1.08
CA PRO A 171 24.08 9.72 -2.24
C PRO A 171 22.93 10.56 -2.81
N THR A 172 23.30 11.71 -3.41
CA THR A 172 22.34 12.62 -4.05
C THR A 172 21.99 12.19 -5.47
N VAL A 173 20.70 12.14 -5.78
CA VAL A 173 20.14 11.85 -7.10
C VAL A 173 19.23 12.99 -7.58
N ARG A 174 18.64 12.84 -8.77
CA ARG A 174 17.59 13.70 -9.31
C ARG A 174 16.45 12.85 -9.85
N ILE A 175 15.31 13.50 -10.09
CA ILE A 175 14.17 12.91 -10.80
C ILE A 175 13.81 13.70 -12.05
N ASP A 176 13.54 12.98 -13.14
CA ASP A 176 12.89 13.49 -14.34
C ASP A 176 11.46 12.91 -14.38
N THR A 177 10.43 13.72 -14.12
CA THR A 177 9.03 13.32 -14.33
C THR A 177 8.77 13.10 -15.82
N ILE A 178 8.25 11.93 -16.20
CA ILE A 178 7.90 11.58 -17.59
C ILE A 178 6.39 11.40 -17.80
N VAL A 179 5.64 11.16 -16.73
CA VAL A 179 4.16 11.14 -16.67
C VAL A 179 3.75 11.91 -15.43
N ASP A 180 2.77 12.79 -15.57
CA ASP A 180 2.33 13.77 -14.56
C ASP A 180 0.81 13.95 -14.76
N GLY A 181 0.02 13.11 -14.09
CA GLY A 181 -1.40 12.91 -14.37
C GLY A 181 -1.67 11.89 -15.50
N GLY A 182 -2.96 11.57 -15.66
CA GLY A 182 -3.46 10.44 -16.44
C GLY A 182 -3.92 9.31 -15.51
N PRO A 183 -3.00 8.50 -14.94
CA PRO A 183 -3.34 7.51 -13.93
C PRO A 183 -3.77 8.15 -12.60
N THR A 184 -4.47 7.38 -11.76
CA THR A 184 -4.81 7.75 -10.37
C THR A 184 -3.77 7.22 -9.38
N ALA A 185 -3.55 5.92 -9.38
CA ALA A 185 -2.61 5.20 -8.54
C ALA A 185 -1.85 4.18 -9.39
N PRO A 186 -0.76 4.60 -10.09
CA PRO A 186 0.03 3.70 -10.93
C PRO A 186 0.76 2.66 -10.07
N LEU A 187 0.31 1.41 -10.13
CA LEU A 187 0.78 0.28 -9.32
C LEU A 187 1.86 -0.57 -9.98
N ASP A 188 2.01 -0.54 -11.31
CA ASP A 188 3.01 -1.37 -12.00
C ASP A 188 3.61 -0.72 -13.27
N PHE A 189 4.81 -1.17 -13.67
CA PHE A 189 5.59 -0.58 -14.77
C PHE A 189 6.30 -1.65 -15.59
N GLU A 190 5.72 -2.00 -16.74
CA GLU A 190 6.21 -3.09 -17.59
C GLU A 190 6.84 -2.62 -18.91
N VAL A 191 7.92 -3.27 -19.32
CA VAL A 191 8.74 -2.83 -20.47
C VAL A 191 8.94 -3.96 -21.50
N PRO A 192 8.48 -3.80 -22.75
CA PRO A 192 8.68 -4.81 -23.78
C PRO A 192 10.15 -4.93 -24.16
N THR A 193 10.68 -6.15 -24.05
CA THR A 193 12.09 -6.54 -24.29
C THR A 193 12.66 -6.16 -25.65
N ASN A 194 11.82 -5.76 -26.62
CA ASN A 194 12.21 -5.38 -27.98
C ASN A 194 11.88 -3.93 -28.38
N ARG A 195 11.38 -3.08 -27.46
CA ARG A 195 11.00 -1.67 -27.74
C ARG A 195 11.33 -0.72 -26.58
N ASP A 196 12.60 -0.37 -26.44
CA ASP A 196 13.05 0.68 -25.54
C ASP A 196 12.26 1.99 -25.71
N GLY A 197 11.83 2.58 -24.60
CA GLY A 197 11.07 3.84 -24.61
C GLY A 197 9.56 3.68 -24.76
N ARG A 198 9.04 2.46 -24.96
CA ARG A 198 7.63 2.15 -24.66
C ARG A 198 7.54 1.56 -23.25
N TYR A 199 6.57 2.02 -22.47
CA TYR A 199 6.26 1.48 -21.15
C TYR A 199 4.75 1.24 -21.02
N TYR A 200 4.36 0.18 -20.33
CA TYR A 200 2.99 -0.05 -19.87
C TYR A 200 2.92 0.35 -18.40
N ILE A 201 1.88 1.11 -18.03
CA ILE A 201 1.71 1.64 -16.68
C ILE A 201 0.34 1.17 -16.18
N THR A 202 0.35 0.27 -15.22
CA THR A 202 -0.88 -0.32 -14.64
C THR A 202 -1.43 0.62 -13.59
N ASP A 203 -2.69 1.02 -13.71
CA ASP A 203 -3.40 1.89 -12.76
C ASP A 203 -4.43 1.08 -11.96
N ARG A 204 -4.52 1.36 -10.65
CA ARG A 204 -5.36 0.62 -9.69
C ARG A 204 -6.82 0.51 -10.13
N LEU A 205 -7.35 1.51 -10.83
CA LEU A 205 -8.75 1.62 -11.25
C LEU A 205 -9.14 0.74 -12.47
N GLY A 206 -8.23 -0.10 -12.97
CA GLY A 206 -8.51 -1.09 -14.02
C GLY A 206 -7.92 -0.76 -15.39
N GLN A 207 -7.28 0.40 -15.55
CA GLN A 207 -6.67 0.81 -16.81
C GLN A 207 -5.19 0.45 -16.84
N VAL A 208 -4.71 -0.07 -17.97
CA VAL A 208 -3.27 -0.06 -18.28
C VAL A 208 -3.04 1.03 -19.32
N TYR A 209 -2.16 2.00 -19.04
CA TYR A 209 -1.79 3.06 -19.99
C TYR A 209 -0.52 2.71 -20.77
N VAL A 210 -0.32 3.36 -21.92
CA VAL A 210 0.93 3.25 -22.70
C VAL A 210 1.65 4.60 -22.74
N TYR A 211 2.90 4.62 -22.28
CA TYR A 211 3.86 5.66 -22.63
C TYR A 211 4.58 5.26 -23.92
N ASP A 212 4.61 6.12 -24.95
CA ASP A 212 5.09 5.77 -26.30
C ASP A 212 6.44 6.38 -26.70
N GLY A 213 7.09 7.09 -25.78
CA GLY A 213 8.33 7.82 -26.01
C GLY A 213 8.12 9.32 -26.27
N GLY A 214 6.92 9.71 -26.73
CA GLY A 214 6.51 11.11 -26.85
C GLY A 214 5.70 11.63 -25.65
N GLY A 215 4.99 10.74 -24.97
CA GLY A 215 4.21 11.02 -23.75
C GLY A 215 3.39 9.80 -23.32
N LEU A 216 2.53 9.97 -22.32
CA LEU A 216 1.40 9.07 -22.07
C LEU A 216 0.37 9.22 -23.21
N ARG A 217 -0.38 8.16 -23.50
CA ARG A 217 -1.48 8.16 -24.47
C ARG A 217 -2.83 8.32 -23.78
N ASP A 218 -3.69 9.19 -24.34
CA ASP A 218 -5.06 9.46 -23.87
C ASP A 218 -5.95 8.20 -23.81
N GLU A 219 -5.71 7.25 -24.72
CA GLU A 219 -6.44 5.97 -24.80
C GLU A 219 -5.60 4.86 -24.13
N PRO A 220 -6.16 4.10 -23.18
CA PRO A 220 -5.46 3.01 -22.52
C PRO A 220 -5.08 1.87 -23.50
N PHE A 221 -4.15 1.04 -23.06
CA PHE A 221 -3.82 -0.25 -23.66
C PHE A 221 -4.99 -1.22 -23.55
N VAL A 222 -5.54 -1.35 -22.34
CA VAL A 222 -6.73 -2.13 -22.01
C VAL A 222 -7.39 -1.48 -20.79
N ASP A 223 -8.71 -1.64 -20.67
CA ASP A 223 -9.48 -1.29 -19.49
C ASP A 223 -10.23 -2.55 -19.04
N VAL A 224 -10.02 -2.95 -17.79
CA VAL A 224 -10.67 -4.08 -17.13
C VAL A 224 -11.47 -3.65 -15.90
N SER A 225 -11.82 -2.36 -15.77
CA SER A 225 -12.64 -1.85 -14.64
C SER A 225 -13.96 -2.63 -14.45
N ASP A 226 -14.62 -3.02 -15.53
CA ASP A 226 -15.84 -3.85 -15.52
C ASP A 226 -15.62 -5.29 -14.98
N GLN A 227 -14.36 -5.73 -14.79
CA GLN A 227 -14.00 -7.02 -14.19
C GLN A 227 -13.72 -6.94 -12.68
N LEU A 228 -13.52 -5.73 -12.15
CA LEU A 228 -13.12 -5.49 -10.76
C LEU A 228 -14.31 -5.58 -9.78
N THR A 229 -14.00 -5.82 -8.51
CA THR A 229 -14.93 -5.55 -7.40
C THR A 229 -14.96 -4.05 -7.06
N GLU A 230 -15.86 -3.63 -6.18
CA GLU A 230 -15.86 -2.26 -5.65
C GLU A 230 -14.56 -2.03 -4.84
N ILE A 231 -13.78 -1.02 -5.22
CA ILE A 231 -12.43 -0.82 -4.72
C ILE A 231 -12.44 -0.25 -3.29
N SER A 232 -11.99 -1.04 -2.32
CA SER A 232 -11.59 -0.63 -0.98
C SER A 232 -10.20 -1.17 -0.64
N GLY A 233 -9.71 -0.90 0.58
CA GLY A 233 -8.42 -1.40 1.10
C GLY A 233 -7.26 -1.29 0.12
N GLU A 234 -6.69 -2.44 -0.25
CA GLU A 234 -5.62 -2.59 -1.25
C GLU A 234 -6.14 -2.96 -2.64
N MET A 235 -7.38 -3.45 -2.76
CA MET A 235 -7.98 -4.05 -3.96
C MET A 235 -7.90 -3.20 -5.23
N GLY A 236 -7.96 -3.85 -6.39
CA GLY A 236 -8.05 -3.20 -7.71
C GLY A 236 -7.39 -4.02 -8.81
N LEU A 237 -6.84 -3.35 -9.83
CA LEU A 237 -5.89 -3.93 -10.77
C LEU A 237 -4.46 -3.77 -10.22
N LEU A 238 -3.86 -4.86 -9.76
CA LEU A 238 -2.73 -4.82 -8.83
C LEU A 238 -1.36 -5.07 -9.47
N GLY A 239 -1.27 -5.85 -10.55
CA GLY A 239 0.00 -6.15 -11.22
C GLY A 239 -0.12 -6.62 -12.66
N MET A 240 0.97 -6.49 -13.41
CA MET A 240 1.05 -6.85 -14.83
C MET A 240 2.38 -7.54 -15.15
N ALA A 241 2.34 -8.55 -16.04
CA ALA A 241 3.55 -9.15 -16.60
C ALA A 241 3.41 -9.41 -18.10
N LEU A 242 4.38 -8.97 -18.90
CA LEU A 242 4.53 -9.35 -20.30
C LEU A 242 5.14 -10.76 -20.39
N HIS A 243 4.57 -11.63 -21.21
CA HIS A 243 5.17 -12.95 -21.44
C HIS A 243 6.60 -12.82 -21.99
N PRO A 244 7.56 -13.71 -21.67
CA PRO A 244 8.92 -13.64 -22.23
C PRO A 244 8.94 -13.63 -23.76
N ASN A 245 7.97 -14.33 -24.37
CA ASN A 245 7.74 -14.37 -25.82
C ASN A 245 6.75 -13.31 -26.35
N TYR A 246 6.41 -12.25 -25.60
CA TYR A 246 5.43 -11.20 -25.98
C TYR A 246 5.69 -10.57 -27.36
N GLY A 247 6.96 -10.49 -27.76
CA GLY A 247 7.37 -10.04 -29.09
C GLY A 247 6.75 -10.85 -30.24
N GLU A 248 6.45 -12.13 -30.01
CA GLU A 248 5.90 -13.08 -30.98
C GLU A 248 4.46 -13.51 -30.64
N ASN A 249 4.14 -13.79 -29.37
CA ASN A 249 2.84 -14.36 -28.97
C ASN A 249 1.82 -13.32 -28.46
N ARG A 250 2.24 -12.07 -28.22
CA ARG A 250 1.40 -10.97 -27.70
C ARG A 250 0.69 -11.21 -26.35
N LYS A 251 1.01 -12.30 -25.64
CA LYS A 251 0.43 -12.62 -24.33
C LYS A 251 0.94 -11.67 -23.25
N PHE A 252 0.03 -11.17 -22.42
CA PHE A 252 0.34 -10.50 -21.16
C PHE A 252 -0.63 -11.00 -20.08
N TYR A 253 -0.27 -10.76 -18.82
CA TYR A 253 -1.02 -11.23 -17.67
C TYR A 253 -1.34 -10.05 -16.77
N LEU A 254 -2.53 -10.07 -16.18
CA LEU A 254 -2.97 -9.11 -15.17
C LEU A 254 -3.39 -9.88 -13.90
N ARG A 255 -3.06 -9.34 -12.73
CA ARG A 255 -3.57 -9.79 -11.42
C ARG A 255 -4.48 -8.72 -10.82
N TYR A 256 -5.71 -9.08 -10.47
CA TYR A 256 -6.73 -8.13 -10.04
C TYR A 256 -7.77 -8.73 -9.08
N SER A 257 -8.39 -7.86 -8.29
CA SER A 257 -9.43 -8.18 -7.31
C SER A 257 -10.81 -8.20 -7.98
N ALA A 258 -11.37 -9.38 -8.20
CA ALA A 258 -12.65 -9.60 -8.87
C ALA A 258 -13.82 -9.82 -7.88
N PRO A 259 -15.08 -9.54 -8.26
CA PRO A 259 -16.24 -9.91 -7.45
C PRO A 259 -16.27 -11.43 -7.22
N ARG A 260 -16.69 -11.85 -6.01
CA ARG A 260 -16.70 -13.27 -5.57
C ARG A 260 -17.14 -14.26 -6.67
N ARG A 261 -16.22 -15.14 -7.07
CA ARG A 261 -16.42 -16.19 -8.09
C ARG A 261 -16.78 -17.54 -7.46
N GLU A 262 -17.07 -18.54 -8.30
CA GLU A 262 -17.43 -19.89 -7.83
C GLU A 262 -16.32 -20.48 -6.95
N GLY A 263 -16.67 -20.98 -5.77
CA GLY A 263 -15.71 -21.50 -4.77
C GLY A 263 -15.21 -20.46 -3.75
N THR A 264 -15.46 -19.17 -3.94
CA THR A 264 -15.17 -18.15 -2.90
C THR A 264 -16.28 -18.15 -1.83
N PRO A 265 -15.96 -18.18 -0.52
CA PRO A 265 -16.95 -18.10 0.57
C PRO A 265 -17.84 -16.85 0.52
N GLU A 266 -19.03 -16.88 1.12
CA GLU A 266 -19.94 -15.72 1.12
C GLU A 266 -19.45 -14.59 2.03
N GLU A 267 -18.64 -14.95 3.04
CA GLU A 267 -18.05 -14.10 4.07
C GLU A 267 -16.74 -13.41 3.65
N PHE A 268 -16.08 -13.89 2.60
CA PHE A 268 -14.82 -13.32 2.08
C PHE A 268 -15.11 -12.08 1.23
N ASP A 269 -14.24 -11.08 1.22
CA ASP A 269 -14.50 -9.87 0.42
C ASP A 269 -14.54 -10.18 -1.09
N HIS A 270 -13.52 -10.86 -1.65
CA HIS A 270 -13.36 -10.98 -3.09
C HIS A 270 -12.61 -12.24 -3.55
N THR A 271 -12.41 -12.34 -4.87
CA THR A 271 -11.53 -13.34 -5.49
C THR A 271 -10.33 -12.63 -6.10
N GLU A 272 -9.11 -12.97 -5.71
CA GLU A 272 -7.91 -12.57 -6.46
C GLU A 272 -7.81 -13.42 -7.73
N VAL A 273 -7.70 -12.75 -8.88
CA VAL A 273 -7.72 -13.37 -10.21
C VAL A 273 -6.45 -13.03 -10.95
N LEU A 274 -5.78 -14.07 -11.48
CA LEU A 274 -4.72 -13.97 -12.46
C LEU A 274 -5.26 -14.44 -13.81
N SER A 275 -5.19 -13.57 -14.82
CA SER A 275 -5.70 -13.84 -16.17
C SER A 275 -4.68 -13.53 -17.27
N GLU A 276 -4.71 -14.34 -18.33
CA GLU A 276 -3.99 -14.15 -19.58
C GLU A 276 -4.85 -13.33 -20.56
N PHE A 277 -4.24 -12.36 -21.25
CA PHE A 277 -4.84 -11.54 -22.28
C PHE A 277 -3.95 -11.48 -23.53
N THR A 278 -4.53 -11.15 -24.69
CA THR A 278 -3.77 -11.02 -25.95
C THR A 278 -3.79 -9.60 -26.49
N ALA A 279 -2.60 -9.03 -26.69
CA ALA A 279 -2.43 -7.70 -27.26
C ALA A 279 -2.60 -7.67 -28.78
N ASN A 280 -3.08 -6.55 -29.33
CA ASN A 280 -3.13 -6.33 -30.77
C ASN A 280 -1.72 -6.21 -31.38
N ASP A 281 -1.61 -6.40 -32.71
CA ASP A 281 -0.33 -6.41 -33.45
C ASP A 281 0.56 -5.18 -33.20
N ASP A 282 -0.05 -4.01 -32.95
CA ASP A 282 0.64 -2.74 -32.70
C ASP A 282 1.30 -2.66 -31.30
N GLY A 283 0.83 -3.45 -30.32
CA GLY A 283 1.18 -3.33 -28.90
C GLY A 283 0.77 -1.98 -28.29
N LEU A 284 -0.27 -1.33 -28.81
CA LEU A 284 -0.82 -0.06 -28.31
C LEU A 284 -2.26 -0.23 -27.80
N THR A 285 -2.90 -1.36 -28.09
CA THR A 285 -4.21 -1.77 -27.59
C THR A 285 -4.23 -3.29 -27.35
N ALA A 286 -5.18 -3.74 -26.53
CA ALA A 286 -5.60 -5.14 -26.39
C ALA A 286 -7.14 -5.19 -26.30
N ASP A 287 -7.69 -6.40 -26.33
CA ASP A 287 -9.13 -6.64 -26.22
C ASP A 287 -9.44 -7.21 -24.82
N PRO A 288 -10.25 -6.56 -23.96
CA PRO A 288 -10.62 -7.13 -22.67
C PRO A 288 -11.46 -8.41 -22.82
N ASP A 289 -12.19 -8.58 -23.93
CA ASP A 289 -12.91 -9.84 -24.24
C ASP A 289 -11.94 -10.99 -24.64
N SER A 290 -10.61 -10.74 -24.68
CA SER A 290 -9.59 -11.78 -24.90
C SER A 290 -9.16 -12.55 -23.64
N GLU A 291 -9.79 -12.28 -22.50
CA GLU A 291 -9.45 -12.88 -21.21
C GLU A 291 -9.50 -14.42 -21.20
N ARG A 292 -8.47 -15.03 -20.61
CA ARG A 292 -8.44 -16.42 -20.14
C ARG A 292 -7.98 -16.41 -18.68
N THR A 293 -8.89 -16.69 -17.75
CA THR A 293 -8.55 -17.00 -16.36
C THR A 293 -7.46 -18.08 -16.28
N ILE A 294 -6.44 -17.85 -15.46
CA ILE A 294 -5.36 -18.80 -15.18
C ILE A 294 -5.50 -19.36 -13.76
N LEU A 295 -5.61 -18.48 -12.75
CA LEU A 295 -5.66 -18.86 -11.34
C LEU A 295 -6.62 -17.92 -10.60
N GLU A 296 -7.43 -18.49 -9.70
CA GLU A 296 -8.39 -17.78 -8.86
C GLU A 296 -8.15 -18.20 -7.40
N ILE A 297 -8.02 -17.24 -6.49
CA ILE A 297 -7.76 -17.46 -5.06
C ILE A 297 -8.80 -16.67 -4.25
N PRO A 298 -9.63 -17.31 -3.42
CA PRO A 298 -10.49 -16.62 -2.46
C PRO A 298 -9.67 -15.75 -1.51
N SER A 299 -9.97 -14.45 -1.41
CA SER A 299 -9.29 -13.51 -0.52
C SER A 299 -10.19 -13.13 0.66
N PRO A 300 -9.79 -13.37 1.92
CA PRO A 300 -10.66 -13.13 3.08
C PRO A 300 -11.05 -11.66 3.24
N TYR A 301 -10.09 -10.75 3.10
CA TYR A 301 -10.26 -9.31 3.34
C TYR A 301 -9.75 -8.46 2.16
N ASP A 302 -10.22 -7.21 2.10
CA ASP A 302 -9.69 -6.14 1.23
C ASP A 302 -8.22 -5.72 1.51
N THR A 303 -7.47 -6.51 2.30
CA THR A 303 -6.11 -6.24 2.74
C THR A 303 -5.17 -7.41 2.60
N HIS A 304 -3.86 -7.10 2.55
CA HIS A 304 -2.78 -8.02 2.22
C HIS A 304 -3.03 -8.75 0.89
N ASN A 305 -3.52 -7.99 -0.09
CA ASN A 305 -3.83 -8.52 -1.42
C ASN A 305 -2.57 -8.59 -2.30
N SER A 306 -1.46 -7.97 -1.90
CA SER A 306 -0.20 -7.89 -2.65
C SER A 306 -0.41 -7.37 -4.09
N GLY A 307 -0.02 -8.13 -5.11
CA GLY A 307 -0.30 -7.76 -6.51
C GLY A 307 0.75 -8.16 -7.51
N ALA A 308 2.02 -8.24 -7.09
CA ALA A 308 3.12 -8.46 -8.01
C ALA A 308 3.08 -9.84 -8.69
N ILE A 309 3.34 -9.83 -10.00
CA ILE A 309 3.55 -11.00 -10.84
C ILE A 309 4.80 -10.76 -11.71
N ALA A 310 5.65 -11.76 -11.85
CA ALA A 310 6.92 -11.60 -12.57
C ALA A 310 7.37 -12.90 -13.24
N PHE A 311 7.89 -12.83 -14.46
CA PHE A 311 8.49 -14.00 -15.11
C PHE A 311 9.93 -14.22 -14.64
N GLY A 312 10.25 -15.46 -14.28
CA GLY A 312 11.61 -15.89 -13.99
C GLY A 312 12.50 -15.77 -15.24
N PRO A 313 13.62 -15.02 -15.20
CA PRO A 313 14.42 -14.74 -16.40
C PRO A 313 15.18 -15.96 -16.92
N ASP A 314 15.46 -16.94 -16.05
CA ASP A 314 16.26 -18.13 -16.37
C ASP A 314 15.39 -19.38 -16.68
N ASP A 315 14.17 -19.47 -16.13
CA ASP A 315 13.27 -20.63 -16.31
C ASP A 315 12.02 -20.32 -17.15
N GLY A 316 11.61 -19.06 -17.25
CA GLY A 316 10.43 -18.63 -18.02
C GLY A 316 9.09 -18.88 -17.35
N TYR A 317 9.06 -19.32 -16.08
CA TYR A 317 7.81 -19.54 -15.35
C TYR A 317 7.28 -18.24 -14.72
N LEU A 318 5.98 -18.18 -14.46
CA LEU A 318 5.34 -17.03 -13.83
C LEU A 318 5.34 -17.18 -12.31
N TYR A 319 5.91 -16.20 -11.62
CA TYR A 319 5.89 -16.08 -10.17
C TYR A 319 4.74 -15.17 -9.76
N VAL A 320 4.03 -15.51 -8.68
CA VAL A 320 2.84 -14.78 -8.18
C VAL A 320 2.97 -14.57 -6.68
N GLY A 321 2.96 -13.32 -6.21
CA GLY A 321 2.99 -13.01 -4.78
C GLY A 321 1.58 -13.00 -4.17
N MET A 322 1.42 -13.57 -2.97
CA MET A 322 0.17 -13.64 -2.22
C MET A 322 0.42 -13.27 -0.76
N GLY A 323 -0.29 -12.29 -0.21
CA GLY A 323 -0.30 -12.03 1.23
C GLY A 323 -1.11 -13.07 2.00
N ASP A 324 -1.05 -13.00 3.33
CA ASP A 324 -1.72 -13.90 4.29
C ASP A 324 -3.26 -13.88 4.20
N GLY A 325 -3.85 -12.89 3.54
CA GLY A 325 -5.30 -12.75 3.38
C GLY A 325 -5.94 -11.58 4.13
N GLY A 326 -5.19 -10.85 4.98
CA GLY A 326 -5.57 -9.54 5.51
C GLY A 326 -6.13 -9.52 6.93
N GLY A 327 -6.88 -8.47 7.26
CA GLY A 327 -7.56 -8.32 8.57
C GLY A 327 -6.65 -7.91 9.74
N GLY A 328 -5.36 -8.27 9.68
CA GLY A 328 -4.34 -7.85 10.63
C GLY A 328 -4.28 -8.66 11.92
N PHE A 329 -3.16 -8.53 12.63
CA PHE A 329 -2.81 -9.29 13.84
C PHE A 329 -2.69 -10.80 13.66
N ASP A 330 -2.79 -11.29 12.42
CA ASP A 330 -2.82 -12.71 12.02
C ASP A 330 -3.90 -13.51 12.79
N VAL A 331 -5.10 -12.91 12.91
CA VAL A 331 -6.26 -13.52 13.56
C VAL A 331 -7.54 -13.24 12.79
N GLY A 332 -8.45 -14.23 12.75
CA GLY A 332 -9.82 -14.02 12.29
C GLY A 332 -10.21 -14.85 11.07
N LEU A 333 -10.88 -14.24 10.10
CA LEU A 333 -11.46 -14.95 8.96
C LEU A 333 -10.37 -15.42 7.99
N GLY A 334 -10.54 -16.62 7.44
CA GLY A 334 -9.69 -17.17 6.37
C GLY A 334 -8.28 -17.60 6.78
N HIS A 335 -7.88 -17.35 8.03
CA HIS A 335 -6.69 -17.89 8.66
C HIS A 335 -6.91 -19.37 9.02
N VAL A 336 -5.87 -20.22 8.95
CA VAL A 336 -5.98 -21.69 9.11
C VAL A 336 -5.07 -22.20 10.22
N ALA A 337 -5.37 -23.38 10.78
CA ALA A 337 -4.53 -23.98 11.82
C ALA A 337 -3.19 -24.48 11.24
N ASP A 338 -2.09 -24.07 11.86
CA ASP A 338 -0.72 -24.43 11.48
C ASP A 338 0.06 -24.99 12.70
N TRP A 339 1.39 -25.11 12.59
CA TRP A 339 2.23 -25.67 13.66
C TRP A 339 2.54 -24.70 14.80
N TYR A 340 2.39 -23.39 14.59
CA TYR A 340 2.68 -22.31 15.52
C TYR A 340 1.44 -21.95 16.36
N GLU A 341 0.86 -22.95 17.02
CA GLU A 341 -0.31 -22.81 17.90
C GLU A 341 -0.08 -21.78 19.02
N ARG A 342 -0.97 -20.79 19.16
CA ARG A 342 -0.92 -19.86 20.30
C ARG A 342 -1.60 -20.43 21.56
N PHE A 343 -0.86 -20.44 22.66
CA PHE A 343 -1.28 -21.08 23.92
C PHE A 343 -1.99 -20.12 24.90
N ASP A 344 -3.16 -19.57 24.52
CA ASP A 344 -4.04 -18.93 25.51
C ASP A 344 -4.59 -19.98 26.51
N GLY A 345 -4.78 -19.58 27.76
CA GLY A 345 -5.47 -20.36 28.79
C GLY A 345 -7.00 -20.28 28.71
N GLY A 346 -7.56 -19.89 27.55
CA GLY A 346 -8.97 -19.62 27.31
C GLY A 346 -9.63 -20.56 26.28
N GLU A 347 -10.95 -20.62 26.29
CA GLU A 347 -11.74 -21.43 25.34
C GLU A 347 -12.06 -20.62 24.07
N GLY A 348 -11.10 -20.53 23.14
CA GLY A 348 -11.29 -20.11 21.75
C GLY A 348 -11.08 -21.27 20.77
N PRO A 349 -11.46 -21.14 19.48
CA PRO A 349 -11.00 -22.05 18.43
C PRO A 349 -9.50 -21.85 18.19
N ASP A 350 -8.82 -22.91 17.75
CA ASP A 350 -7.41 -22.87 17.40
C ASP A 350 -7.20 -21.99 16.15
N VAL A 351 -6.52 -20.84 16.30
CA VAL A 351 -6.19 -19.91 15.22
C VAL A 351 -4.68 -19.92 15.01
N SER A 352 -4.26 -19.98 13.75
CA SER A 352 -2.86 -19.84 13.30
C SER A 352 -2.86 -19.15 11.93
N GLY A 353 -1.69 -18.96 11.34
CA GLY A 353 -1.50 -18.06 10.19
C GLY A 353 -1.50 -18.75 8.84
N ASN A 354 -1.74 -17.97 7.79
CA ASN A 354 -1.58 -18.45 6.41
C ASN A 354 -0.12 -18.43 5.93
N GLY A 355 0.80 -17.80 6.66
CA GLY A 355 2.23 -17.81 6.31
C GLY A 355 2.94 -19.15 6.59
N GLN A 356 2.45 -19.95 7.54
CA GLN A 356 3.12 -21.18 7.99
C GLN A 356 2.49 -22.49 7.49
N ASP A 357 1.21 -22.49 7.13
CA ASP A 357 0.60 -23.57 6.36
C ASP A 357 0.98 -23.49 4.86
N VAL A 358 0.94 -24.65 4.20
CA VAL A 358 1.10 -24.80 2.74
C VAL A 358 0.12 -25.82 2.15
N THR A 359 -0.92 -26.22 2.89
CA THR A 359 -1.72 -27.42 2.64
C THR A 359 -3.19 -27.14 2.37
N GLU A 360 -3.80 -26.19 3.07
CA GLU A 360 -5.22 -25.81 2.90
C GLU A 360 -5.37 -24.71 1.83
N ASN A 361 -4.40 -23.79 1.69
CA ASN A 361 -4.50 -22.66 0.74
C ASN A 361 -3.16 -22.14 0.19
N LEU A 362 -3.23 -21.04 -0.58
CA LEU A 362 -2.14 -20.42 -1.36
C LEU A 362 -1.75 -19.01 -0.90
N LEU A 363 -2.27 -18.55 0.24
CA LEU A 363 -1.95 -17.26 0.84
C LEU A 363 -0.57 -17.32 1.52
N GLY A 364 -0.06 -16.17 1.99
CA GLY A 364 1.22 -16.05 2.73
C GLY A 364 2.46 -16.52 1.96
N SER A 365 2.45 -16.42 0.63
CA SER A 365 3.33 -17.18 -0.26
C SER A 365 3.84 -16.41 -1.48
N ILE A 366 4.87 -17.00 -2.11
CA ILE A 366 5.20 -16.75 -3.51
C ILE A 366 5.03 -18.08 -4.26
N LEU A 367 4.16 -18.08 -5.27
CA LEU A 367 3.87 -19.22 -6.13
C LEU A 367 4.74 -19.20 -7.40
N ARG A 368 4.87 -20.34 -8.08
CA ARG A 368 5.56 -20.47 -9.39
C ARG A 368 4.83 -21.46 -10.29
N ILE A 369 4.30 -21.01 -11.42
CA ILE A 369 3.44 -21.78 -12.32
C ILE A 369 3.85 -21.70 -13.80
N ASP A 370 3.48 -22.72 -14.58
CA ASP A 370 3.68 -22.79 -16.03
C ASP A 370 2.42 -22.38 -16.80
N VAL A 371 2.40 -21.15 -17.31
CA VAL A 371 1.28 -20.57 -18.07
C VAL A 371 1.22 -21.00 -19.55
N ASP A 372 2.27 -21.64 -20.07
CA ASP A 372 2.35 -22.14 -21.44
C ASP A 372 1.93 -23.63 -21.55
N THR A 373 1.69 -24.32 -20.43
CA THR A 373 1.07 -25.66 -20.39
C THR A 373 -0.24 -25.70 -19.57
N GLN A 374 -0.82 -26.89 -19.40
CA GLN A 374 -2.09 -27.11 -18.69
C GLN A 374 -2.09 -28.49 -18.02
N GLU A 375 -2.40 -28.56 -16.72
CA GLU A 375 -2.46 -29.81 -15.96
C GLU A 375 -3.88 -30.11 -15.44
N GLY A 376 -4.52 -31.12 -16.04
CA GLY A 376 -5.84 -31.59 -15.62
C GLY A 376 -6.93 -30.54 -15.81
N GLU A 377 -7.48 -30.05 -14.71
CA GLU A 377 -8.51 -29.00 -14.68
C GLU A 377 -7.93 -27.60 -14.42
N LYS A 378 -6.66 -27.51 -13.95
CA LYS A 378 -5.94 -26.23 -13.80
C LYS A 378 -5.70 -25.62 -15.18
N ALA A 379 -5.78 -24.28 -15.29
CA ALA A 379 -5.52 -23.58 -16.55
C ALA A 379 -4.02 -23.32 -16.80
N TYR A 380 -3.13 -23.84 -15.95
CA TYR A 380 -1.67 -23.80 -16.00
C TYR A 380 -1.12 -25.20 -15.69
N GLY A 381 0.18 -25.42 -15.88
CA GLY A 381 0.93 -26.58 -15.39
C GLY A 381 1.75 -26.27 -14.14
N ILE A 382 2.15 -27.32 -13.42
CA ILE A 382 3.09 -27.25 -12.30
C ILE A 382 4.51 -27.56 -12.80
N PRO A 383 5.53 -26.74 -12.50
CA PRO A 383 6.92 -27.10 -12.72
C PRO A 383 7.35 -28.33 -11.91
N ASP A 384 7.85 -29.37 -12.58
CA ASP A 384 8.33 -30.64 -11.98
C ASP A 384 9.33 -30.47 -10.81
N ASP A 385 9.97 -29.30 -10.69
CA ASP A 385 10.99 -29.01 -9.68
C ASP A 385 10.53 -28.05 -8.55
N ASN A 386 9.24 -27.68 -8.47
CA ASN A 386 8.69 -26.94 -7.32
C ASN A 386 8.87 -27.73 -6.01
N PRO A 387 9.11 -27.05 -4.86
CA PRO A 387 9.60 -27.69 -3.62
C PRO A 387 8.64 -28.74 -3.03
N LEU A 388 7.32 -28.53 -3.18
CA LEU A 388 6.32 -29.44 -2.61
C LEU A 388 5.88 -30.57 -3.57
N VAL A 389 6.43 -30.64 -4.79
CA VAL A 389 6.09 -31.69 -5.77
C VAL A 389 6.46 -33.07 -5.24
N GLY A 390 5.43 -33.84 -4.88
CA GLY A 390 5.58 -35.17 -4.28
C GLY A 390 5.86 -35.17 -2.77
N GLN A 391 5.70 -34.02 -2.11
CA GLN A 391 5.61 -33.88 -0.65
C GLN A 391 4.13 -33.68 -0.24
N GLU A 392 3.91 -33.18 0.97
CA GLU A 392 2.62 -32.71 1.47
C GLU A 392 2.52 -31.19 1.28
N GLY A 393 1.36 -30.71 0.83
CA GLY A 393 1.10 -29.30 0.47
C GLY A 393 0.69 -29.09 -0.99
N LEU A 394 0.43 -27.83 -1.36
CA LEU A 394 0.03 -27.43 -2.71
C LEU A 394 1.27 -27.15 -3.58
N ASN A 395 1.36 -27.82 -4.74
CA ASN A 395 2.57 -27.82 -5.57
C ASN A 395 2.94 -26.45 -6.17
N GLU A 396 2.02 -25.50 -6.17
CA GLU A 396 2.16 -24.13 -6.64
C GLU A 396 3.18 -23.31 -5.82
N HIS A 397 3.30 -23.60 -4.52
CA HIS A 397 4.19 -22.90 -3.58
C HIS A 397 5.66 -22.99 -4.02
N PHE A 398 6.31 -21.84 -4.18
CA PHE A 398 7.77 -21.73 -4.38
C PHE A 398 8.49 -21.33 -3.11
N ALA A 399 7.89 -20.44 -2.30
CA ALA A 399 8.32 -20.04 -0.97
C ALA A 399 7.10 -19.58 -0.15
N TRP A 400 7.19 -19.63 1.17
CA TRP A 400 6.10 -19.29 2.12
C TRP A 400 6.67 -18.53 3.31
N GLY A 401 5.81 -18.15 4.26
CA GLY A 401 6.20 -17.35 5.43
C GLY A 401 6.22 -15.86 5.15
N PHE A 402 5.37 -15.38 4.24
CA PHE A 402 5.20 -13.96 3.90
C PHE A 402 3.90 -13.39 4.49
N ARG A 403 3.84 -12.07 4.67
CA ARG A 403 2.70 -11.33 5.21
C ARG A 403 1.88 -10.63 4.12
N ASN A 404 2.52 -9.69 3.43
CA ASN A 404 2.01 -8.99 2.26
C ASN A 404 3.21 -8.64 1.33
N PRO A 405 3.68 -9.59 0.50
CA PRO A 405 4.77 -9.38 -0.46
C PRO A 405 4.34 -8.47 -1.62
N TRP A 406 4.12 -7.19 -1.30
CA TRP A 406 3.46 -6.17 -2.11
C TRP A 406 4.10 -5.99 -3.48
N ARG A 407 5.45 -5.93 -3.52
CA ARG A 407 6.22 -5.87 -4.77
C ARG A 407 7.42 -6.79 -4.74
N MET A 408 7.52 -7.64 -5.77
CA MET A 408 8.68 -8.48 -6.02
C MET A 408 9.22 -8.29 -7.44
N GLY A 409 10.50 -8.58 -7.64
CA GLY A 409 11.13 -8.47 -8.95
C GLY A 409 12.53 -9.08 -9.02
N PHE A 410 12.88 -9.58 -10.20
CA PHE A 410 14.17 -10.20 -10.45
C PHE A 410 15.29 -9.18 -10.67
N SER A 411 16.44 -9.38 -10.04
CA SER A 411 17.67 -8.62 -10.27
C SER A 411 18.85 -9.58 -10.46
N ASN A 412 19.45 -9.59 -11.65
CA ASN A 412 20.54 -10.50 -12.06
C ASN A 412 20.24 -12.01 -12.02
N GLY A 413 18.97 -12.40 -11.84
CA GLY A 413 18.52 -13.80 -11.70
C GLY A 413 17.97 -14.10 -10.31
N ASP A 414 18.42 -13.36 -9.30
CA ASP A 414 17.92 -13.44 -7.93
C ASP A 414 16.56 -12.74 -7.80
N LEU A 415 15.63 -13.34 -7.05
CA LEU A 415 14.30 -12.77 -6.77
C LEU A 415 14.33 -12.00 -5.44
N TYR A 416 13.81 -10.77 -5.45
CA TYR A 416 13.61 -9.99 -4.23
C TYR A 416 12.14 -9.64 -4.07
N ALA A 417 11.62 -9.72 -2.84
CA ALA A 417 10.27 -9.29 -2.49
C ALA A 417 10.35 -8.32 -1.31
N ALA A 418 9.75 -7.15 -1.44
CA ALA A 418 9.44 -6.29 -0.30
C ALA A 418 8.16 -6.80 0.34
N ASP A 419 8.21 -7.10 1.62
CA ASP A 419 7.09 -7.61 2.41
C ASP A 419 6.72 -6.56 3.46
N VAL A 420 5.45 -6.16 3.47
CA VAL A 420 4.96 -5.05 4.30
C VAL A 420 4.57 -5.58 5.67
N GLY A 421 5.24 -5.09 6.71
CA GLY A 421 5.04 -5.51 8.09
C GLY A 421 3.81 -4.91 8.75
N GLN A 422 3.72 -5.03 10.08
CA GLN A 422 2.48 -4.77 10.81
C GLN A 422 2.55 -3.65 11.85
N SER A 423 3.59 -3.67 12.67
CA SER A 423 3.63 -2.92 13.94
C SER A 423 5.01 -2.43 14.30
N LEU A 424 6.06 -3.10 13.81
CA LEU A 424 7.41 -2.93 14.31
C LEU A 424 8.44 -2.75 13.18
N TYR A 425 8.37 -3.52 12.09
CA TYR A 425 9.40 -3.55 11.04
C TYR A 425 8.85 -3.62 9.63
N GLU A 426 9.59 -3.07 8.67
CA GLU A 426 9.45 -3.28 7.23
C GLU A 426 10.64 -4.10 6.71
N GLU A 427 10.43 -4.94 5.69
CA GLU A 427 11.47 -5.87 5.23
C GLU A 427 11.56 -6.07 3.71
N VAL A 428 12.72 -6.55 3.26
CA VAL A 428 12.94 -7.07 1.91
C VAL A 428 13.66 -8.41 1.98
N ASN A 429 13.04 -9.41 1.40
CA ASN A 429 13.51 -10.79 1.33
C ASN A 429 14.26 -11.08 0.02
N HIS A 430 15.37 -11.82 0.14
CA HIS A 430 15.98 -12.52 -0.99
C HIS A 430 15.32 -13.90 -1.10
N VAL A 431 14.41 -14.05 -2.06
CA VAL A 431 13.50 -15.19 -2.17
C VAL A 431 14.18 -16.36 -2.87
N GLN A 432 14.17 -17.53 -2.23
CA GLN A 432 14.77 -18.77 -2.75
C GLN A 432 13.80 -19.94 -2.61
N LYS A 433 13.96 -20.94 -3.49
CA LYS A 433 13.03 -22.06 -3.63
C LYS A 433 13.00 -22.96 -2.39
N GLY A 434 11.83 -23.07 -1.76
CA GLY A 434 11.58 -23.90 -0.59
C GLY A 434 12.03 -23.29 0.74
N ASN A 435 12.29 -21.98 0.77
CA ASN A 435 12.56 -21.25 2.01
C ASN A 435 11.26 -20.78 2.67
N ASN A 436 11.30 -20.66 4.00
CA ASN A 436 10.26 -20.11 4.86
C ASN A 436 10.75 -18.76 5.41
N TYR A 437 10.03 -17.68 5.16
CA TYR A 437 10.41 -16.31 5.56
C TYR A 437 9.88 -15.88 6.93
N GLY A 438 9.14 -16.75 7.61
CA GLY A 438 8.94 -16.67 9.05
C GLY A 438 7.67 -15.96 9.53
N TRP A 439 6.90 -15.25 8.70
CA TRP A 439 5.54 -14.83 9.10
C TRP A 439 4.67 -16.07 9.34
N ASN A 440 3.89 -16.20 10.42
CA ASN A 440 3.56 -15.30 11.52
C ASN A 440 4.42 -15.49 12.80
N VAL A 441 5.54 -16.22 12.73
CA VAL A 441 6.45 -16.44 13.87
C VAL A 441 7.32 -15.20 14.13
N ARG A 442 7.54 -14.39 13.09
CA ARG A 442 8.48 -13.27 13.04
C ARG A 442 7.93 -12.11 12.22
N GLU A 443 8.42 -10.91 12.54
CA GLU A 443 8.26 -9.66 11.76
C GLU A 443 9.66 -9.04 11.67
N GLY A 444 10.27 -9.03 10.47
CA GLY A 444 11.71 -8.85 10.33
C GLY A 444 12.50 -10.00 10.97
N THR A 445 13.65 -9.67 11.56
CA THR A 445 14.42 -10.60 12.41
C THR A 445 13.80 -10.81 13.80
N SER A 446 12.87 -9.94 14.20
CA SER A 446 12.19 -9.94 15.49
C SER A 446 11.08 -10.98 15.56
N CYS A 447 10.74 -11.37 16.79
CA CYS A 447 9.62 -12.28 17.02
C CYS A 447 8.27 -11.57 16.84
N PHE A 448 7.24 -12.34 16.51
CA PHE A 448 5.86 -11.91 16.46
C PHE A 448 5.01 -12.78 17.40
N GLU A 449 3.85 -12.28 17.83
CA GLU A 449 2.82 -13.07 18.52
C GLU A 449 1.43 -12.61 18.04
N PRO A 450 0.58 -13.51 17.50
CA PRO A 450 -0.75 -13.12 16.99
C PRO A 450 -1.64 -12.49 18.06
N GLY A 451 -2.08 -11.26 17.80
CA GLY A 451 -2.90 -10.44 18.69
C GLY A 451 -2.59 -8.94 18.66
N PRO A 452 -3.56 -8.08 19.03
CA PRO A 452 -3.43 -6.61 18.90
C PRO A 452 -2.60 -5.95 20.01
N GLU A 453 -2.42 -6.59 21.16
CA GLU A 453 -1.50 -6.10 22.20
C GLU A 453 -0.11 -6.74 22.03
N GLU A 454 -0.07 -7.96 21.52
CA GLU A 454 1.09 -8.86 21.55
C GLU A 454 2.01 -8.70 20.35
N SER A 455 1.47 -8.47 19.14
CA SER A 455 2.28 -8.06 17.97
C SER A 455 2.95 -6.68 18.13
N ARG A 456 2.59 -5.92 19.18
CA ARG A 456 3.23 -4.67 19.59
C ARG A 456 4.20 -4.85 20.77
N ASN A 457 4.13 -5.99 21.47
CA ASN A 457 4.94 -6.33 22.64
C ASN A 457 5.40 -7.80 22.54
N PRO A 458 6.12 -8.20 21.46
CA PRO A 458 6.42 -9.60 21.20
C PRO A 458 7.39 -10.21 22.23
N PRO A 459 7.40 -11.54 22.36
CA PRO A 459 8.28 -12.22 23.32
C PRO A 459 9.76 -12.11 22.95
N ASP A 460 10.62 -12.06 23.98
CA ASP A 460 12.11 -12.05 23.88
C ASP A 460 12.71 -13.17 22.99
N SER A 461 11.94 -14.24 22.73
CA SER A 461 12.40 -15.38 21.93
C SER A 461 11.24 -16.19 21.34
N CYS A 462 11.39 -16.57 20.08
CA CYS A 462 10.49 -17.38 19.26
C CYS A 462 11.27 -18.54 18.59
N PRO A 463 10.60 -19.52 17.97
CA PRO A 463 11.27 -20.50 17.13
C PRO A 463 12.08 -19.84 15.99
N THR A 464 13.19 -20.47 15.61
CA THR A 464 13.98 -20.08 14.42
C THR A 464 13.95 -21.16 13.32
N HIS A 465 13.28 -22.27 13.59
CA HIS A 465 13.05 -23.40 12.70
C HIS A 465 11.66 -23.97 13.00
N THR A 466 11.05 -24.67 12.04
CA THR A 466 9.84 -25.47 12.31
C THR A 466 10.17 -26.71 13.18
N PRO A 467 9.16 -27.40 13.73
CA PRO A 467 9.33 -28.72 14.36
C PRO A 467 9.92 -29.77 13.40
N ASP A 468 10.64 -30.76 13.95
CA ASP A 468 11.27 -31.87 13.18
C ASP A 468 10.29 -32.62 12.25
N ASP A 469 9.00 -32.68 12.61
CA ASP A 469 7.92 -33.32 11.85
C ASP A 469 7.19 -32.39 10.87
N VAL A 470 7.40 -31.08 10.96
CA VAL A 470 6.87 -30.07 10.04
C VAL A 470 7.91 -29.76 8.97
N ARG A 471 7.73 -30.35 7.78
CA ARG A 471 8.62 -30.20 6.61
C ARG A 471 10.10 -30.58 6.84
N GLY A 472 10.41 -31.16 8.00
CA GLY A 472 11.74 -31.67 8.37
C GLY A 472 12.59 -30.74 9.24
N GLY A 473 11.98 -29.76 9.93
CA GLY A 473 12.70 -28.77 10.74
C GLY A 473 13.42 -27.73 9.89
N GLU A 474 12.70 -27.10 8.96
CA GLU A 474 13.24 -26.08 8.06
C GLU A 474 13.59 -24.79 8.84
N PRO A 475 14.66 -24.07 8.48
CA PRO A 475 14.98 -22.78 9.09
C PRO A 475 13.99 -21.70 8.65
N LEU A 476 13.67 -20.78 9.57
CA LEU A 476 13.08 -19.49 9.22
C LEU A 476 14.21 -18.56 8.74
N VAL A 477 14.03 -17.93 7.58
CA VAL A 477 15.08 -17.18 6.88
C VAL A 477 14.93 -15.69 7.15
N ASP A 478 15.95 -15.09 7.76
CA ASP A 478 16.00 -13.65 8.02
C ASP A 478 16.00 -12.83 6.69
N PRO A 479 15.33 -11.66 6.65
CA PRO A 479 15.37 -10.77 5.48
C PRO A 479 16.77 -10.17 5.25
N VAL A 480 17.04 -9.71 4.02
CA VAL A 480 18.31 -9.04 3.67
C VAL A 480 18.29 -7.54 3.97
N ILE A 481 17.10 -6.95 4.10
CA ILE A 481 16.88 -5.58 4.58
C ILE A 481 15.74 -5.65 5.59
N GLU A 482 15.91 -5.07 6.77
CA GLU A 482 14.83 -4.65 7.66
C GLU A 482 15.03 -3.18 8.05
N TYR A 483 13.95 -2.50 8.41
CA TYR A 483 14.02 -1.24 9.17
C TYR A 483 12.78 -1.10 10.05
N PRO A 484 12.92 -0.64 11.31
CA PRO A 484 11.77 -0.43 12.18
C PRO A 484 10.82 0.67 11.66
N HIS A 485 9.58 0.67 12.12
CA HIS A 485 8.63 1.79 11.89
C HIS A 485 9.04 3.05 12.65
N SER A 486 9.57 2.91 13.87
CA SER A 486 10.05 4.02 14.71
C SER A 486 11.25 3.66 15.59
N VAL A 487 12.01 4.67 16.02
CA VAL A 487 13.08 4.56 17.04
C VAL A 487 13.04 5.80 17.91
N ASN A 488 12.85 5.66 19.23
CA ASN A 488 12.78 6.77 20.18
C ASN A 488 11.81 7.89 19.71
N ASP A 489 10.59 7.47 19.33
CA ASP A 489 9.51 8.27 18.76
C ASP A 489 9.78 8.92 17.37
N ASP A 490 11.02 8.92 16.85
CA ASP A 490 11.29 9.27 15.45
C ASP A 490 10.72 8.20 14.52
N SER A 491 9.83 8.59 13.59
CA SER A 491 9.34 7.70 12.52
C SER A 491 10.41 7.47 11.45
N ILE A 492 10.64 6.19 11.12
CA ILE A 492 11.67 5.71 10.21
C ILE A 492 11.07 5.16 8.92
N GLY A 493 9.97 4.41 9.03
CA GLY A 493 9.39 3.61 7.96
C GLY A 493 7.87 3.45 8.10
N VAL A 494 7.20 3.08 7.00
CA VAL A 494 5.75 2.90 6.96
C VAL A 494 5.31 1.69 6.14
N ALA A 495 5.92 1.45 4.97
CA ALA A 495 5.66 0.28 4.12
C ALA A 495 6.74 0.15 3.03
N ALA A 496 7.44 -0.97 2.95
CA ALA A 496 8.42 -1.26 1.90
C ALA A 496 7.72 -1.56 0.56
N VAL A 497 7.82 -0.65 -0.40
CA VAL A 497 7.07 -0.70 -1.67
C VAL A 497 7.91 -1.17 -2.86
N GLY A 498 8.77 -2.15 -2.62
CA GLY A 498 9.60 -2.79 -3.65
C GLY A 498 10.91 -2.09 -3.96
N GLY A 499 11.73 -2.72 -4.80
CA GLY A 499 13.03 -2.21 -5.21
C GLY A 499 13.78 -3.12 -6.18
N TYR A 500 14.93 -2.66 -6.65
CA TYR A 500 15.80 -3.38 -7.59
C TYR A 500 17.28 -3.06 -7.37
N LEU A 501 18.16 -4.00 -7.73
CA LEU A 501 19.60 -3.74 -7.80
C LEU A 501 19.92 -2.78 -8.97
N TYR A 502 20.49 -1.61 -8.67
CA TYR A 502 20.85 -0.63 -9.68
C TYR A 502 22.21 -0.98 -10.32
N THR A 503 22.17 -1.50 -11.55
CA THR A 503 23.36 -1.94 -12.30
C THR A 503 23.79 -0.98 -13.41
N ASN A 504 22.94 0.00 -13.76
CA ASN A 504 23.25 1.02 -14.76
C ASN A 504 24.44 1.93 -14.34
N ASP A 505 25.17 2.49 -15.29
CA ASP A 505 26.40 3.26 -15.06
C ASP A 505 26.19 4.79 -15.03
N ALA A 506 24.98 5.30 -15.29
CA ALA A 506 24.71 6.73 -15.32
C ALA A 506 24.82 7.41 -13.95
N ILE A 507 24.52 6.68 -12.86
CA ILE A 507 24.64 7.16 -11.48
C ILE A 507 25.65 6.28 -10.70
N PRO A 508 26.98 6.49 -10.85
CA PRO A 508 28.00 5.66 -10.20
C PRO A 508 27.93 5.63 -8.66
N ALA A 509 27.22 6.57 -8.04
CA ALA A 509 27.08 6.67 -6.59
C ALA A 509 26.04 5.69 -5.99
N VAL A 510 25.16 5.10 -6.81
CA VAL A 510 24.21 4.04 -6.42
C VAL A 510 24.44 2.74 -7.20
N GLN A 511 25.57 2.62 -7.90
CA GLN A 511 25.87 1.42 -8.68
C GLN A 511 26.22 0.24 -7.76
N GLY A 512 25.45 -0.85 -7.87
CA GLY A 512 25.58 -2.03 -7.03
C GLY A 512 24.78 -1.98 -5.72
N THR A 513 24.03 -0.90 -5.44
CA THR A 513 23.08 -0.87 -4.32
C THR A 513 21.69 -1.35 -4.74
N PHE A 514 20.94 -1.96 -3.83
CA PHE A 514 19.52 -2.23 -4.00
C PHE A 514 18.73 -0.97 -3.65
N VAL A 515 18.09 -0.35 -4.65
CA VAL A 515 17.31 0.86 -4.47
C VAL A 515 15.86 0.47 -4.23
N LEU A 516 15.31 0.91 -3.10
CA LEU A 516 13.95 0.60 -2.64
C LEU A 516 13.17 1.88 -2.31
N GLY A 517 11.84 1.78 -2.32
CA GLY A 517 10.93 2.82 -1.86
C GLY A 517 10.30 2.45 -0.51
N ASP A 518 10.08 3.46 0.32
CA ASP A 518 9.16 3.40 1.46
C ASP A 518 7.97 4.36 1.19
N TYR A 519 6.75 3.87 1.47
CA TYR A 519 5.49 4.42 0.95
C TYR A 519 5.35 5.93 1.13
N ARG A 520 5.41 6.45 2.37
CA ARG A 520 5.38 7.90 2.64
C ARG A 520 5.92 8.25 4.01
N LEU A 521 6.59 9.40 4.10
CA LEU A 521 6.81 10.13 5.35
C LEU A 521 6.22 11.55 5.22
N PRO A 522 5.78 12.18 6.32
CA PRO A 522 5.24 13.54 6.28
C PRO A 522 6.29 14.57 5.85
N GLY A 523 5.90 15.44 4.91
CA GLY A 523 6.67 16.61 4.49
C GLY A 523 6.60 17.77 5.49
N ALA A 524 7.37 18.83 5.23
CA ALA A 524 7.47 20.00 6.11
C ALA A 524 6.17 20.85 6.21
N ASP A 525 5.19 20.56 5.36
CA ASP A 525 3.82 21.11 5.33
C ASP A 525 2.75 20.02 5.55
N SER A 526 3.16 18.85 6.07
CA SER A 526 2.35 17.62 6.22
C SER A 526 1.85 16.98 4.92
N SER A 527 2.33 17.41 3.74
CA SER A 527 2.08 16.67 2.48
C SER A 527 2.75 15.29 2.50
N PRO A 528 2.20 14.26 1.80
CA PRO A 528 2.86 12.97 1.67
C PRO A 528 4.15 13.12 0.84
N THR A 529 5.27 12.59 1.33
CA THR A 529 6.55 12.56 0.60
C THR A 529 7.17 11.17 0.58
N GLY A 530 7.45 10.68 -0.62
CA GLY A 530 7.97 9.35 -0.86
C GLY A 530 9.47 9.23 -0.55
N ARG A 531 9.85 8.26 0.28
CA ARG A 531 11.25 8.06 0.70
C ARG A 531 11.91 7.02 -0.20
N LEU A 532 13.01 7.38 -0.85
CA LEU A 532 13.89 6.42 -1.54
C LEU A 532 15.07 6.07 -0.65
N MET A 533 15.47 4.81 -0.64
CA MET A 533 16.65 4.32 0.07
C MET A 533 17.52 3.47 -0.87
N ALA A 534 18.77 3.30 -0.48
CA ALA A 534 19.73 2.41 -1.12
C ALA A 534 20.39 1.52 -0.06
N ALA A 535 20.15 0.22 -0.15
CA ALA A 535 20.82 -0.79 0.67
C ALA A 535 22.09 -1.29 -0.03
N THR A 536 23.16 -1.48 0.73
CA THR A 536 24.44 -1.99 0.20
C THR A 536 24.55 -3.50 0.44
N PRO A 537 24.58 -4.36 -0.59
CA PRO A 537 24.64 -5.80 -0.41
C PRO A 537 25.90 -6.29 0.34
N THR A 538 25.68 -7.23 1.27
CA THR A 538 26.71 -7.94 2.04
C THR A 538 26.67 -9.44 1.75
N GLU A 539 27.76 -10.16 2.07
CA GLU A 539 27.82 -11.63 1.96
C GLU A 539 27.09 -12.34 3.11
N GLU A 540 26.97 -11.69 4.27
CA GLU A 540 26.28 -12.17 5.47
C GLU A 540 25.51 -11.00 6.13
N GLY A 541 24.34 -11.28 6.71
CA GLY A 541 23.55 -10.35 7.51
C GLY A 541 22.85 -9.23 6.72
N GLN A 542 22.26 -8.31 7.51
CA GLN A 542 21.50 -7.14 7.08
C GLN A 542 22.31 -6.16 6.21
N TRP A 543 21.72 -5.69 5.11
CA TRP A 543 22.33 -4.77 4.15
C TRP A 543 22.23 -3.30 4.62
N PRO A 544 23.35 -2.58 4.86
CA PRO A 544 23.30 -1.22 5.39
C PRO A 544 22.52 -0.22 4.50
N LEU A 545 21.56 0.48 5.12
CA LEU A 545 20.66 1.43 4.47
C LEU A 545 21.18 2.88 4.46
N ALA A 546 20.90 3.58 3.37
CA ALA A 546 21.11 5.03 3.26
C ALA A 546 19.96 5.71 2.48
N GLU A 547 19.47 6.87 2.94
CA GLU A 547 18.39 7.62 2.28
C GLU A 547 18.90 8.39 1.05
N LEU A 548 18.24 8.20 -0.10
CA LEU A 548 18.58 8.89 -1.34
C LEU A 548 18.03 10.31 -1.36
N ARG A 549 18.94 11.28 -1.30
CA ARG A 549 18.61 12.71 -1.30
C ARG A 549 18.29 13.19 -2.72
N ILE A 550 17.10 13.73 -2.96
CA ILE A 550 16.69 14.26 -4.28
C ILE A 550 17.03 15.75 -4.40
N GLU A 551 17.92 16.11 -5.33
CA GLU A 551 18.43 17.48 -5.49
C GLU A 551 17.36 18.47 -5.96
N ASN A 552 16.36 18.01 -6.72
CA ASN A 552 15.39 18.87 -7.43
C ASN A 552 13.95 18.82 -6.90
N THR A 553 13.78 18.50 -5.62
CA THR A 553 12.52 18.65 -4.86
C THR A 553 12.78 19.42 -3.57
N ASP A 554 11.81 20.20 -3.11
CA ASP A 554 11.96 21.07 -1.93
C ASP A 554 12.03 20.28 -0.60
N SER A 555 11.39 19.12 -0.54
CA SER A 555 11.48 18.15 0.57
C SER A 555 12.74 17.28 0.53
N HIS A 556 13.46 17.29 -0.60
CA HIS A 556 14.51 16.32 -0.97
C HIS A 556 14.06 14.86 -1.03
N ARG A 557 12.75 14.63 -1.04
CA ARG A 557 12.03 13.35 -1.23
C ARG A 557 11.16 13.42 -2.48
N LEU A 558 10.49 12.33 -2.85
CA LEU A 558 9.48 12.36 -3.92
C LEU A 558 8.24 13.15 -3.47
N PRO A 559 7.52 13.82 -4.39
CA PRO A 559 6.17 14.31 -4.13
C PRO A 559 5.18 13.14 -4.13
N GLY A 560 4.20 13.15 -3.22
CA GLY A 560 3.24 12.05 -3.10
C GLY A 560 3.81 10.81 -2.41
N SER A 561 2.98 9.78 -2.25
CA SER A 561 3.41 8.45 -1.79
C SER A 561 4.05 7.67 -2.93
N ILE A 562 5.03 6.81 -2.66
CA ILE A 562 5.54 5.80 -3.61
C ILE A 562 4.61 4.60 -3.62
N LEU A 563 4.21 4.13 -4.79
CA LEU A 563 3.37 2.95 -4.97
C LEU A 563 4.18 1.71 -5.35
N THR A 564 5.18 1.90 -6.21
CA THR A 564 6.14 0.89 -6.64
C THR A 564 7.38 1.55 -7.26
N LEU A 565 8.43 0.76 -7.50
CA LEU A 565 9.51 1.08 -8.43
C LEU A 565 9.34 0.28 -9.73
N GLY A 566 9.89 0.79 -10.83
CA GLY A 566 9.94 0.13 -12.13
C GLY A 566 11.33 0.18 -12.73
N ARG A 567 11.63 -0.68 -13.72
CA ARG A 567 12.94 -0.77 -14.37
C ARG A 567 12.81 -1.00 -15.87
N ASP A 568 13.63 -0.32 -16.68
CA ASP A 568 13.70 -0.57 -18.13
C ASP A 568 14.85 -1.51 -18.55
N ASN A 569 14.85 -1.91 -19.83
CA ASN A 569 15.85 -2.80 -20.45
C ASN A 569 17.32 -2.33 -20.29
N ALA A 570 17.55 -1.05 -19.95
CA ALA A 570 18.88 -0.49 -19.69
C ALA A 570 19.22 -0.43 -18.18
N ASN A 571 18.40 -1.06 -17.33
CA ASN A 571 18.44 -1.02 -15.87
C ASN A 571 18.37 0.40 -15.27
N ARG A 572 17.72 1.33 -15.97
CA ARG A 572 17.35 2.63 -15.38
C ARG A 572 16.09 2.45 -14.56
N LEU A 573 16.04 3.06 -13.38
CA LEU A 573 14.92 2.95 -12.46
C LEU A 573 13.94 4.10 -12.61
N TYR A 574 12.68 3.76 -12.41
CA TYR A 574 11.52 4.64 -12.38
C TYR A 574 10.82 4.45 -11.03
N VAL A 575 10.10 5.46 -10.57
CA VAL A 575 9.32 5.43 -9.33
C VAL A 575 7.93 5.92 -9.66
N LEU A 576 6.95 5.14 -9.25
CA LEU A 576 5.53 5.39 -9.48
C LEU A 576 4.95 5.97 -8.20
N THR A 577 4.24 7.08 -8.33
CA THR A 577 3.76 7.87 -7.18
C THR A 577 2.34 8.36 -7.40
N THR A 578 1.69 8.80 -6.32
CA THR A 578 0.38 9.48 -6.37
C THR A 578 0.24 10.45 -5.20
N ALA A 579 -0.54 11.52 -5.39
CA ALA A 579 -0.87 12.46 -4.33
C ALA A 579 -2.21 12.11 -3.64
N GLU A 580 -3.16 11.58 -4.41
CA GLU A 580 -4.41 11.01 -3.93
C GLU A 580 -4.65 9.64 -4.62
N PRO A 581 -4.38 8.52 -3.93
CA PRO A 581 -4.49 7.17 -4.48
C PRO A 581 -5.92 6.65 -4.72
N ALA A 582 -6.96 7.31 -4.19
CA ALA A 582 -8.35 6.84 -4.32
C ALA A 582 -9.15 7.54 -5.43
N GLU A 583 -8.90 8.82 -5.74
CA GLU A 583 -9.58 9.52 -6.85
C GLU A 583 -8.73 10.57 -7.58
N GLY A 584 -8.92 10.65 -8.90
CA GLY A 584 -8.42 11.72 -9.75
C GLY A 584 -7.02 11.50 -10.34
N GLU A 585 -6.73 12.24 -11.41
CA GLU A 585 -5.51 12.13 -12.24
C GLU A 585 -4.24 12.64 -11.53
N THR A 586 -3.89 12.07 -10.37
CA THR A 586 -2.75 12.49 -9.53
C THR A 586 -1.54 11.55 -9.58
N GLY A 587 -1.63 10.47 -10.35
CA GLY A 587 -0.56 9.51 -10.57
C GLY A 587 0.58 10.07 -11.43
N ALA A 588 1.82 9.80 -11.04
CA ALA A 588 3.02 10.26 -11.74
C ALA A 588 4.09 9.17 -11.86
N VAL A 589 4.94 9.28 -12.88
CA VAL A 589 6.09 8.39 -13.14
C VAL A 589 7.36 9.22 -13.25
N HIS A 590 8.29 8.97 -12.34
CA HIS A 590 9.56 9.69 -12.22
C HIS A 590 10.75 8.78 -12.54
N ARG A 591 11.59 9.15 -13.51
CA ARG A 591 12.85 8.45 -13.77
C ARG A 591 13.94 8.95 -12.81
N ILE A 592 14.66 8.05 -12.14
CA ILE A 592 15.84 8.40 -11.33
C ILE A 592 17.01 8.72 -12.27
N VAL A 593 17.63 9.89 -12.11
CA VAL A 593 18.69 10.42 -12.99
C VAL A 593 19.84 11.07 -12.21
N PRO A 594 21.02 11.31 -12.83
CA PRO A 594 22.21 11.79 -12.12
C PRO A 594 22.07 13.24 -11.61
N PRO A 595 22.71 13.60 -10.48
CA PRO A 595 22.70 14.96 -9.95
C PRO A 595 23.35 15.97 -10.91
N GLU A 596 22.99 17.27 -10.79
CA GLU A 596 23.45 18.27 -11.76
C GLU A 596 24.98 18.44 -11.75
N SER A 597 25.61 18.19 -10.60
CA SER A 597 27.07 18.11 -10.43
C SER A 597 27.73 17.07 -11.34
N ALA A 598 27.15 15.87 -11.45
CA ALA A 598 27.63 14.80 -12.33
C ALA A 598 27.41 15.15 -13.82
N ASN A 599 26.26 15.72 -14.16
CA ASN A 599 25.97 16.16 -15.53
C ASN A 599 26.93 17.27 -15.99
N ARG A 600 27.26 18.23 -15.11
CA ARG A 600 28.29 19.25 -15.36
C ARG A 600 29.69 18.65 -15.50
N ALA A 601 30.04 17.61 -14.74
CA ALA A 601 31.31 16.91 -14.87
C ALA A 601 31.42 16.18 -16.21
N ASN A 602 30.39 15.44 -16.62
CA ASN A 602 30.34 14.73 -17.90
C ASN A 602 30.36 15.68 -19.10
N ALA A 603 29.65 16.81 -19.04
CA ALA A 603 29.71 17.85 -20.07
C ALA A 603 31.12 18.43 -20.24
N ASN A 604 31.80 18.73 -19.12
CA ASN A 604 33.19 19.21 -19.13
C ASN A 604 34.18 18.16 -19.65
N ALA A 605 34.01 16.88 -19.29
CA ALA A 605 34.84 15.78 -19.79
C ALA A 605 34.66 15.58 -21.31
N SER A 606 33.43 15.65 -21.81
CA SER A 606 33.10 15.58 -23.24
C SER A 606 33.71 16.75 -24.03
N ALA A 607 33.59 17.98 -23.52
CA ALA A 607 34.21 19.17 -24.11
C ALA A 607 35.74 19.10 -24.10
N ALA A 608 36.36 18.61 -23.02
CA ALA A 608 37.79 18.38 -22.94
C ALA A 608 38.26 17.34 -23.98
N ASN A 609 37.55 16.23 -24.12
CA ASN A 609 37.87 15.17 -25.08
C ASN A 609 37.73 15.66 -26.54
N THR A 610 36.73 16.50 -26.82
CA THR A 610 36.56 17.17 -28.13
C THR A 610 37.71 18.14 -28.43
N THR A 611 38.28 18.77 -27.40
CA THR A 611 39.40 19.72 -27.54
C THR A 611 40.74 19.02 -27.88
N VAL A 612 40.91 17.75 -27.52
CA VAL A 612 42.16 16.98 -27.79
C VAL A 612 42.34 16.62 -29.27
N GLY A 613 41.30 16.73 -30.10
CA GLY A 613 41.37 16.48 -31.55
C GLY A 613 41.82 17.67 -32.42
N GLY A 614 41.94 18.88 -31.85
CA GLY A 614 42.13 20.12 -32.63
C GLY A 614 43.58 20.58 -32.80
N THR A 615 44.16 20.43 -33.99
CA THR A 615 45.40 21.15 -34.34
C THR A 615 45.13 22.65 -34.53
N ASN A 616 45.85 23.49 -33.77
CA ASN A 616 45.80 24.95 -33.92
C ASN A 616 46.33 25.39 -35.30
N VAL A 617 45.42 25.62 -36.25
CA VAL A 617 45.69 26.38 -37.47
C VAL A 617 45.13 27.79 -37.28
N SER A 618 46.00 28.69 -36.80
CA SER A 618 45.71 30.12 -36.84
C SER A 618 45.93 30.63 -38.26
N ASP A 619 44.85 30.89 -38.99
CA ASP A 619 44.88 31.81 -40.13
C ASP A 619 43.85 32.92 -39.90
N SER A 620 44.15 34.12 -40.38
CA SER A 620 43.37 35.32 -40.08
C SER A 620 42.87 35.99 -41.36
N THR A 621 41.55 36.06 -41.51
CA THR A 621 40.95 37.13 -42.31
C THR A 621 39.54 37.46 -41.84
N THR A 622 39.31 38.73 -41.54
CA THR A 622 37.99 39.32 -41.38
C THR A 622 37.29 39.43 -42.73
N VAL A 623 35.95 39.34 -42.76
CA VAL A 623 35.07 40.41 -43.31
C VAL A 623 33.57 40.14 -43.02
N GLU A 624 32.94 41.20 -42.52
CA GLU A 624 31.53 41.65 -42.52
C GLU A 624 30.33 40.72 -42.78
N THR A 625 29.29 40.94 -41.96
CA THR A 625 27.92 40.43 -42.12
C THR A 625 27.07 41.27 -43.07
N THR A 626 26.68 40.72 -44.23
CA THR A 626 25.43 41.01 -44.98
C THR A 626 25.06 39.76 -45.80
N GLY A 627 23.82 39.49 -46.22
CA GLY A 627 22.53 40.12 -45.92
C GLY A 627 21.42 39.64 -46.86
N THR A 628 20.28 39.19 -46.30
CA THR A 628 18.94 39.02 -46.93
C THR A 628 18.69 38.02 -48.10
N ASN A 629 17.58 37.29 -47.91
CA ASN A 629 16.49 37.00 -48.89
C ASN A 629 16.48 35.78 -49.84
N THR A 630 15.46 34.94 -49.58
CA THR A 630 14.46 34.36 -50.53
C THR A 630 14.90 33.42 -51.66
N GLY A 631 14.23 32.25 -51.75
CA GLY A 631 14.17 31.46 -52.97
C GLY A 631 13.60 30.05 -52.77
N ALA A 632 12.28 29.88 -52.90
CA ALA A 632 11.66 28.55 -52.94
C ALA A 632 11.37 28.13 -54.39
N ALA A 633 11.79 26.92 -54.80
CA ALA A 633 11.24 26.20 -55.96
C ALA A 633 11.65 24.72 -55.99
N THR A 634 10.62 23.87 -55.83
CA THR A 634 10.35 22.52 -56.39
C THR A 634 11.18 21.94 -57.56
N THR A 635 10.99 20.64 -57.80
CA THR A 635 11.35 19.79 -58.98
C THR A 635 12.78 19.22 -58.99
N SER A 636 13.03 17.98 -59.46
CA SER A 636 12.12 16.87 -59.82
C SER A 636 12.84 15.51 -59.77
N ALA A 637 12.07 14.42 -59.89
CA ALA A 637 12.53 13.03 -59.85
C ALA A 637 13.48 12.62 -61.00
N GLU A 638 14.23 11.53 -60.79
CA GLU A 638 14.50 10.56 -61.86
C GLU A 638 14.46 9.11 -61.31
N THR A 639 14.30 8.13 -62.21
CA THR A 639 13.85 6.75 -61.90
C THR A 639 14.74 5.69 -62.55
N THR A 640 14.92 4.52 -61.93
CA THR A 640 15.06 3.16 -62.52
C THR A 640 15.45 2.16 -61.42
N GLY A 641 15.15 0.85 -61.44
CA GLY A 641 14.26 0.03 -62.28
C GLY A 641 14.12 -1.37 -61.63
N ALA A 642 12.90 -1.89 -61.42
CA ALA A 642 12.20 -2.84 -62.30
C ALA A 642 12.78 -4.28 -62.33
N GLY A 643 12.02 -5.26 -61.78
CA GLY A 643 12.35 -6.70 -61.80
C GLY A 643 11.20 -7.61 -61.32
N THR A 644 10.33 -8.03 -62.24
CA THR A 644 9.21 -9.00 -62.04
C THR A 644 9.70 -10.47 -62.11
N SER A 645 8.95 -11.59 -61.98
CA SER A 645 7.55 -11.98 -62.34
C SER A 645 7.31 -13.48 -61.96
N THR A 646 6.14 -14.12 -61.81
CA THR A 646 4.70 -13.78 -61.56
C THR A 646 3.88 -15.10 -61.43
N GLY A 647 2.87 -15.20 -60.54
CA GLY A 647 1.86 -16.29 -60.49
C GLY A 647 1.49 -16.69 -59.04
N ALA A 648 0.23 -16.78 -58.55
CA ALA A 648 -1.11 -17.05 -59.11
C ALA A 648 -1.37 -18.54 -59.48
N THR A 649 -2.54 -19.18 -59.24
CA THR A 649 -3.95 -18.70 -59.21
C THR A 649 -4.94 -19.56 -58.37
N SER A 650 -6.02 -18.94 -57.83
CA SER A 650 -7.45 -19.43 -57.78
C SER A 650 -7.86 -20.75 -57.03
N ALA A 651 -9.09 -20.98 -56.51
CA ALA A 651 -10.30 -20.15 -56.32
C ALA A 651 -11.41 -20.81 -55.43
N ALA A 652 -12.26 -19.96 -54.82
CA ALA A 652 -13.74 -20.02 -54.64
C ALA A 652 -14.50 -21.20 -53.92
N ALA A 653 -15.27 -20.78 -52.89
CA ALA A 653 -16.71 -21.06 -52.61
C ALA A 653 -17.16 -22.48 -52.12
N GLU A 654 -18.34 -22.69 -51.50
CA GLU A 654 -19.54 -21.84 -51.29
C GLU A 654 -20.44 -22.28 -50.09
N THR A 655 -21.15 -21.32 -49.44
CA THR A 655 -22.41 -21.45 -48.62
C THR A 655 -22.62 -22.47 -47.49
N GLY A 656 -23.25 -22.00 -46.40
CA GLY A 656 -24.03 -22.81 -45.45
C GLY A 656 -24.77 -21.99 -44.39
N THR A 657 -26.12 -22.03 -44.35
CA THR A 657 -26.96 -21.22 -43.42
C THR A 657 -27.85 -22.08 -42.51
N ALA A 658 -27.94 -21.76 -41.23
CA ALA A 658 -29.04 -22.18 -40.35
C ALA A 658 -29.22 -21.19 -39.17
N SER A 659 -30.45 -21.12 -38.63
CA SER A 659 -30.88 -20.19 -37.58
C SER A 659 -31.13 -20.88 -36.23
N GLY A 660 -30.88 -20.19 -35.12
CA GLY A 660 -31.35 -20.53 -33.77
C GLY A 660 -31.79 -19.28 -33.02
N SER A 661 -32.77 -19.37 -32.11
CA SER A 661 -33.44 -18.19 -31.52
C SER A 661 -33.93 -18.40 -30.08
N GLY A 662 -33.70 -17.42 -29.22
CA GLY A 662 -34.24 -17.32 -27.85
C GLY A 662 -33.15 -16.99 -26.82
N SER A 663 -33.46 -16.40 -25.66
CA SER A 663 -34.69 -15.69 -25.27
C SER A 663 -34.38 -14.73 -24.13
N ALA A 664 -34.82 -13.48 -24.20
CA ALA A 664 -34.77 -12.57 -23.05
C ALA A 664 -35.84 -12.95 -22.01
N ALA A 665 -35.55 -12.73 -20.73
CA ALA A 665 -36.51 -12.81 -19.64
C ALA A 665 -36.05 -11.93 -18.46
N ASP A 666 -36.80 -10.87 -18.13
CA ASP A 666 -36.58 -10.08 -16.92
C ASP A 666 -36.91 -10.90 -15.66
N ALA A 667 -36.09 -10.73 -14.60
CA ALA A 667 -36.37 -11.27 -13.27
C ALA A 667 -36.00 -10.25 -12.18
N ASN A 668 -36.85 -9.24 -11.98
CA ASN A 668 -36.73 -8.29 -10.88
C ASN A 668 -37.14 -8.97 -9.55
N ALA A 669 -36.22 -9.02 -8.58
CA ALA A 669 -36.46 -9.51 -7.22
C ALA A 669 -35.72 -8.63 -6.20
N SER A 670 -36.34 -8.37 -5.03
CA SER A 670 -35.92 -7.30 -4.13
C SER A 670 -35.89 -7.68 -2.64
N GLY A 671 -34.76 -7.44 -1.98
CA GLY A 671 -34.70 -6.90 -0.61
C GLY A 671 -34.46 -7.88 0.55
N ALA A 672 -33.86 -7.30 1.62
CA ALA A 672 -33.39 -7.90 2.87
C ALA A 672 -32.19 -8.86 2.71
N GLY A 673 -31.00 -8.60 3.25
CA GLY A 673 -30.56 -7.46 4.09
C GLY A 673 -30.63 -7.78 5.59
N THR A 674 -29.45 -7.99 6.17
CA THR A 674 -29.18 -8.21 7.60
C THR A 674 -27.81 -7.63 7.91
N ASP A 675 -27.78 -6.58 8.72
CA ASP A 675 -26.57 -5.81 9.00
C ASP A 675 -25.67 -6.52 10.02
N GLY A 676 -24.35 -6.47 9.80
CA GLY A 676 -23.33 -7.04 10.68
C GLY A 676 -22.05 -6.22 10.59
N GLU A 677 -21.91 -5.21 11.44
CA GLU A 677 -20.74 -4.33 11.47
C GLU A 677 -19.54 -5.03 12.14
N THR A 678 -18.52 -5.37 11.36
CA THR A 678 -17.21 -5.83 11.84
C THR A 678 -16.19 -4.70 11.65
N THR A 679 -15.78 -4.07 12.75
CA THR A 679 -14.76 -3.01 12.73
C THR A 679 -13.35 -3.60 12.66
N SER A 680 -12.71 -3.56 11.50
CA SER A 680 -11.28 -3.87 11.34
C SER A 680 -10.39 -2.75 11.89
N THR A 681 -9.17 -3.08 12.32
CA THR A 681 -8.16 -2.12 12.80
C THR A 681 -6.80 -2.46 12.20
N ASN A 682 -6.68 -2.23 10.90
CA ASN A 682 -5.55 -2.68 10.08
C ASN A 682 -4.23 -1.96 10.43
N GLY A 683 -3.10 -2.65 10.19
CA GLY A 683 -1.76 -2.06 10.21
C GLY A 683 -1.50 -1.11 9.04
N PRO A 684 -0.27 -0.55 8.90
CA PRO A 684 0.05 0.52 7.95
C PRO A 684 0.13 0.11 6.46
N GLY A 685 -0.28 -1.12 6.12
CA GLY A 685 -0.50 -1.54 4.74
C GLY A 685 -1.54 -0.70 4.00
N PHE A 686 -1.80 -1.01 2.73
CA PHE A 686 -2.64 -0.18 1.87
C PHE A 686 -4.12 -0.15 2.30
N GLY A 687 -4.52 -0.88 3.36
CA GLY A 687 -5.81 -0.70 4.06
C GLY A 687 -6.11 0.73 4.53
N VAL A 688 -5.10 1.60 4.68
CA VAL A 688 -5.27 3.04 5.00
C VAL A 688 -5.78 3.87 3.78
N VAL A 689 -5.95 3.23 2.61
CA VAL A 689 -6.00 3.89 1.29
C VAL A 689 -7.40 3.86 0.63
N ALA A 690 -8.46 3.85 1.47
CA ALA A 690 -9.86 3.95 1.03
C ALA A 690 -10.69 5.01 1.80
N GLY A 691 -10.05 5.90 2.56
CA GLY A 691 -10.73 6.80 3.50
C GLY A 691 -10.99 8.25 3.04
N VAL A 692 -10.44 8.70 1.90
CA VAL A 692 -10.41 10.15 1.54
C VAL A 692 -10.75 10.43 0.07
N ALA A 693 -11.88 9.91 -0.41
CA ALA A 693 -12.46 10.28 -1.70
C ALA A 693 -13.97 10.55 -1.58
N GLY A 694 -14.50 11.54 -2.29
CA GLY A 694 -15.95 11.65 -2.54
C GLY A 694 -16.81 12.61 -1.71
N LEU A 695 -16.29 13.70 -1.11
CA LEU A 695 -17.12 14.71 -0.42
C LEU A 695 -17.04 16.16 -0.94
N ALA A 696 -16.69 16.35 -2.22
CA ALA A 696 -16.63 17.66 -2.88
C ALA A 696 -17.64 17.90 -4.03
N ALA A 697 -18.51 16.95 -4.37
CA ALA A 697 -19.26 16.96 -5.65
C ALA A 697 -20.80 17.18 -5.60
N VAL A 698 -21.46 17.14 -4.42
CA VAL A 698 -22.96 17.14 -4.35
C VAL A 698 -23.56 18.37 -3.63
N ALA A 699 -22.94 19.56 -3.80
CA ALA A 699 -23.41 20.82 -3.18
C ALA A 699 -23.84 21.93 -4.17
N ALA A 700 -23.90 21.66 -5.48
CA ALA A 700 -23.98 22.72 -6.52
C ALA A 700 -25.17 22.63 -7.51
N ARG A 701 -26.29 21.95 -7.19
CA ARG A 701 -27.42 21.83 -8.16
C ARG A 701 -28.85 21.79 -7.59
N ARG A 702 -29.19 22.69 -6.65
CA ARG A 702 -30.60 22.84 -6.19
C ARG A 702 -31.08 24.25 -5.85
N LEU A 703 -30.72 25.25 -6.66
CA LEU A 703 -31.36 26.57 -6.69
C LEU A 703 -31.62 27.02 -8.14
N LEU A 704 -32.86 26.85 -8.62
CA LEU A 704 -33.61 27.64 -9.63
C LEU A 704 -34.77 26.81 -10.22
N GLY A 705 -36.01 27.32 -10.12
CA GLY A 705 -37.24 26.70 -10.65
C GLY A 705 -37.86 25.62 -9.73
N ASP A 706 -39.17 25.56 -9.49
CA ASP A 706 -40.29 26.42 -9.92
C ASP A 706 -41.34 26.60 -8.78
N ASP A 707 -42.21 27.59 -8.94
CA ASP A 707 -43.33 28.06 -8.07
C ASP A 707 -42.99 28.60 -6.65
#